data_AF-A0A2N7BJF7-F1
#
_entry.id   AF-A0A2N7BJF7-F1
#
_cell.length_a   1.000
_cell.length_b   1.000
_cell.length_c   1.000
_cell.angle_alpha   90.00
_cell.angle_beta   90.00
_cell.angle_gamma   90.00
#
_symmetry.space_group_name_H-M   'P 1'
#
loop_
_entity.id
_entity.type
_entity.pdbx_description
1 polymer ?
#
loop_
_entity_poly.entity_id
_entity_poly.type
_entity_poly.pdbx_seq_one_letter_code
_entity_poly.pdbx_strand_id
1 'polypeptide(L)'
;MYKKTILALSIILASNGSSATPFTDYYNVVEDELYPSSYKDIDQTTSYKDGVIQGMLLNSDVLIELFRSNKDARNIIIIADTINIDSPIVSDISNKSILILARKITGEHSLNFSASEDSRAMVNVISNEIDTRLSINTLNSFNQVNLESGRHYRYVKQKNQSPTIYNDEKLNINSYLTSSNKNTQFIFDQVFDMSVSIYDQVPNLSLDMLSWYSDILGKSESLLDKNINLAGLYNSIQAIKIFLEMSNNSSNYVPKLKMDVYSDSYQLILNSMSSFQDEYNQFEDHTLDIETRKDAAQLMLGHLQSALEAQQGIIDNQNKKIESYQLVIEERSEGFLKQESIVDILEKDFQSGIREYQANFVIETMFNCLSILADLSQAFIGAFTGNVGGVADSADKMASDVKETVFDVKNLKKLAENIGHIKKLSDNIAAILKMVKEQKFGADLREQMNDINLAIPELESSALNWTLTQQDISEMLGAAEALPIRGAKAYRASLDRLMTWGSAVSGTQLALIQMSARVVELELEKTAILEDLERVEALIEKIEEDESNMLEVEKYLFRSYNFFKRPLYTTQLNYNAALKYNTFKNSSVVPKLNSTYDEYNKNLVTMNQDLIDHLSSLNSYPQNYKYTFPLENEDIVKSLKESGEFTISINKNKYVSFQKNPFEYNISSFADNTLKDRDRIRVNKIGIQLVGNDLPDGYYRFQVSHSGQFQDTYLGTSYTFNTSPQYKFYSYNSVGSQNSIIEDGTINEDFGPYIFEPTLLSNWTFKLKDFESHDLSKLKDVNISLNLNSISSPWRNSNSF
;
A
#
# COMPACT_ATOMS: atom_id res chain seq x y z
N MET A 1 24.10 7.98 -62.68
CA MET A 1 24.45 6.73 -63.40
C MET A 1 24.93 5.73 -62.34
N TYR A 2 24.24 4.57 -62.23
CA TYR A 2 24.58 3.34 -61.46
C TYR A 2 24.79 3.47 -59.94
N LYS A 3 23.94 2.98 -59.01
CA LYS A 3 23.38 1.63 -58.74
C LYS A 3 24.41 0.51 -58.85
N LYS A 4 24.82 -0.08 -57.69
CA LYS A 4 24.88 -1.54 -57.47
C LYS A 4 25.35 -1.97 -56.06
N THR A 5 24.40 -2.63 -55.37
CA THR A 5 24.54 -3.84 -54.53
C THR A 5 25.39 -3.83 -53.25
N ILE A 6 24.68 -3.76 -52.11
CA ILE A 6 25.01 -4.54 -50.90
C ILE A 6 23.94 -5.62 -50.80
N LEU A 7 24.35 -6.86 -50.96
CA LEU A 7 23.52 -8.06 -50.91
C LEU A 7 23.75 -8.71 -49.53
N ALA A 8 22.64 -9.13 -48.94
CA ALA A 8 22.53 -9.76 -47.64
C ALA A 8 23.50 -10.93 -47.44
N LEU A 9 24.07 -10.99 -46.24
CA LEU A 9 24.55 -12.23 -45.62
C LEU A 9 24.11 -12.19 -44.15
N SER A 10 22.84 -12.50 -44.00
CA SER A 10 22.19 -12.97 -42.77
C SER A 10 22.87 -14.27 -42.34
N ILE A 11 23.75 -14.18 -41.35
CA ILE A 11 24.12 -15.33 -40.52
C ILE A 11 23.06 -15.40 -39.42
N ILE A 12 22.20 -16.40 -39.56
CA ILE A 12 21.30 -16.91 -38.55
C ILE A 12 22.19 -17.44 -37.43
N LEU A 13 22.39 -16.64 -36.40
CA LEU A 13 22.57 -17.14 -35.04
C LEU A 13 21.17 -17.10 -34.43
N ALA A 14 20.69 -18.25 -33.98
CA ALA A 14 19.47 -18.36 -33.20
C ALA A 14 19.67 -17.62 -31.88
N SER A 15 19.48 -16.31 -31.89
CA SER A 15 19.13 -15.53 -30.72
C SER A 15 17.60 -15.42 -30.74
N ASN A 16 16.94 -16.12 -29.83
CA ASN A 16 15.51 -15.98 -29.54
C ASN A 16 15.24 -14.57 -29.03
N GLY A 17 15.23 -13.57 -29.92
CA GLY A 17 14.58 -12.30 -29.61
C GLY A 17 13.08 -12.54 -29.70
N SER A 18 12.34 -12.34 -28.60
CA SER A 18 10.88 -12.27 -28.65
C SER A 18 10.50 -11.27 -29.74
N SER A 19 9.73 -11.74 -30.73
CA SER A 19 9.10 -10.87 -31.71
C SER A 19 7.88 -10.26 -31.04
N ALA A 20 7.77 -8.93 -31.07
CA ALA A 20 6.62 -8.23 -30.49
C ALA A 20 5.29 -8.85 -30.93
N THR A 21 4.46 -9.19 -29.94
CA THR A 21 3.09 -9.64 -30.16
C THR A 21 2.19 -8.49 -30.63
N PRO A 22 1.08 -8.76 -31.34
CA PRO A 22 0.17 -7.71 -31.79
C PRO A 22 -0.34 -6.79 -30.67
N PHE A 23 -0.50 -7.34 -29.46
CA PHE A 23 -0.90 -6.57 -28.28
C PHE A 23 0.21 -5.60 -27.82
N THR A 24 1.45 -6.07 -27.73
CA THR A 24 2.58 -5.26 -27.27
C THR A 24 2.90 -4.15 -28.27
N ASP A 25 2.81 -4.44 -29.57
CA ASP A 25 2.87 -3.45 -30.64
C ASP A 25 1.78 -2.37 -30.52
N TYR A 26 0.53 -2.77 -30.27
CA TYR A 26 -0.61 -1.86 -30.16
C TYR A 26 -0.46 -0.86 -29.00
N TYR A 27 0.01 -1.34 -27.85
CA TYR A 27 0.25 -0.50 -26.67
C TYR A 27 1.65 0.15 -26.64
N ASN A 28 2.48 -0.12 -27.65
CA ASN A 28 3.87 0.34 -27.75
C ASN A 28 4.68 0.01 -26.48
N VAL A 29 4.61 -1.26 -26.07
CA VAL A 29 5.36 -1.83 -24.94
C VAL A 29 6.33 -2.89 -25.44
N VAL A 30 7.44 -3.09 -24.73
CA VAL A 30 8.41 -4.13 -25.02
C VAL A 30 7.98 -5.40 -24.30
N GLU A 31 7.93 -6.52 -25.03
CA GLU A 31 7.63 -7.83 -24.46
C GLU A 31 8.80 -8.33 -23.59
N ASP A 32 8.48 -9.00 -22.49
CA ASP A 32 9.49 -9.61 -21.60
C ASP A 32 10.22 -10.72 -22.37
N GLU A 33 11.56 -10.75 -22.31
CA GLU A 33 12.37 -11.75 -23.01
C GLU A 33 12.03 -13.18 -22.58
N LEU A 34 11.51 -13.35 -21.37
CA LEU A 34 11.10 -14.64 -20.81
C LEU A 34 9.60 -14.89 -20.94
N TYR A 35 8.84 -14.02 -21.63
CA TYR A 35 7.41 -14.25 -21.84
C TYR A 35 7.19 -15.61 -22.53
N PRO A 36 6.33 -16.50 -21.99
CA PRO A 36 6.24 -17.89 -22.44
C PRO A 36 5.99 -17.99 -23.94
N SER A 37 6.91 -18.63 -24.66
CA SER A 37 6.81 -18.81 -26.11
C SER A 37 5.61 -19.71 -26.50
N SER A 38 5.14 -20.50 -25.53
CA SER A 38 3.94 -21.33 -25.62
C SER A 38 2.63 -20.54 -25.68
N TYR A 39 2.63 -19.24 -25.40
CA TYR A 39 1.45 -18.40 -25.54
C TYR A 39 1.13 -18.15 -27.01
N LYS A 40 -0.05 -18.62 -27.44
CA LYS A 40 -0.62 -18.27 -28.74
C LYS A 40 -1.17 -16.85 -28.70
N ASP A 41 -1.04 -16.08 -29.77
CA ASP A 41 -1.72 -14.78 -29.87
C ASP A 41 -3.24 -14.90 -29.76
N ILE A 42 -3.79 -15.98 -30.35
CA ILE A 42 -5.22 -16.24 -30.45
C ILE A 42 -5.48 -17.73 -30.23
N ASP A 43 -6.45 -18.04 -29.36
CA ASP A 43 -7.07 -19.36 -29.26
C ASP A 43 -8.44 -19.33 -29.93
N GLN A 44 -8.65 -20.21 -30.91
CA GLN A 44 -9.90 -20.28 -31.65
C GLN A 44 -10.42 -21.72 -31.68
N THR A 45 -11.66 -21.88 -31.24
CA THR A 45 -12.38 -23.16 -31.30
C THR A 45 -13.67 -22.98 -32.08
N THR A 46 -13.83 -23.72 -33.17
CA THR A 46 -15.06 -23.74 -33.97
C THR A 46 -15.72 -25.12 -33.92
N SER A 47 -17.02 -25.14 -33.70
CA SER A 47 -17.88 -26.33 -33.77
C SER A 47 -19.11 -26.03 -34.61
N TYR A 48 -19.90 -27.06 -34.94
CA TYR A 48 -21.19 -26.89 -35.63
C TYR A 48 -22.23 -26.09 -34.81
N LYS A 49 -21.98 -25.85 -33.51
CA LYS A 49 -22.86 -25.11 -32.61
C LYS A 49 -22.27 -23.78 -32.16
N ASP A 50 -20.94 -23.69 -32.04
CA ASP A 50 -20.27 -22.62 -31.30
C ASP A 50 -19.02 -22.14 -32.05
N GLY A 51 -18.86 -20.83 -32.19
CA GLY A 51 -17.60 -20.19 -32.59
C GLY A 51 -17.02 -19.43 -31.41
N VAL A 52 -15.87 -19.84 -30.92
CA VAL A 52 -15.19 -19.23 -29.77
C VAL A 52 -13.84 -18.68 -30.23
N ILE A 53 -13.54 -17.44 -29.85
CA ILE A 53 -12.24 -16.82 -30.03
C ILE A 53 -11.79 -16.13 -28.74
N GLN A 54 -10.51 -16.26 -28.44
CA GLN A 54 -9.86 -15.67 -27.27
C GLN A 54 -8.51 -15.07 -27.68
N GLY A 55 -8.13 -13.91 -27.15
CA GLY A 55 -6.79 -13.33 -27.39
C GLY A 55 -6.59 -11.97 -26.71
N MET A 56 -5.35 -11.58 -26.48
CA MET A 56 -5.02 -10.29 -25.84
C MET A 56 -5.52 -9.09 -26.67
N LEU A 57 -5.32 -9.15 -28.00
CA LEU A 57 -5.81 -8.17 -28.95
C LEU A 57 -6.58 -8.86 -30.09
N LEU A 58 -7.82 -8.44 -30.36
CA LEU A 58 -8.58 -8.87 -31.52
C LEU A 58 -8.90 -7.68 -32.43
N ASN A 59 -8.43 -7.74 -33.68
CA ASN A 59 -8.69 -6.72 -34.72
C ASN A 59 -9.89 -7.11 -35.61
N SER A 60 -10.34 -6.19 -36.47
CA SER A 60 -11.56 -6.38 -37.25
C SER A 60 -11.47 -7.57 -38.21
N ASP A 61 -10.34 -7.78 -38.86
CA ASP A 61 -10.14 -8.87 -39.82
C ASP A 61 -10.37 -10.25 -39.19
N VAL A 62 -9.87 -10.43 -37.97
CA VAL A 62 -10.03 -11.66 -37.19
C VAL A 62 -11.50 -11.88 -36.83
N LEU A 63 -12.20 -10.84 -36.41
CA LEU A 63 -13.63 -10.91 -36.08
C LEU A 63 -14.50 -11.17 -37.32
N ILE A 64 -14.20 -10.50 -38.44
CA ILE A 64 -14.88 -10.73 -39.72
C ILE A 64 -14.75 -12.19 -40.14
N GLU A 65 -13.55 -12.76 -40.02
CA GLU A 65 -13.31 -14.15 -40.38
C GLU A 65 -14.01 -15.12 -39.41
N LEU A 66 -14.03 -14.83 -38.10
CA LEU A 66 -14.82 -15.59 -37.14
C LEU A 66 -16.30 -15.66 -37.55
N PHE A 67 -16.93 -14.52 -37.86
CA PHE A 67 -18.33 -14.47 -38.26
C PHE A 67 -18.58 -15.19 -39.58
N ARG A 68 -17.68 -15.03 -40.56
CA ARG A 68 -17.78 -15.69 -41.87
C ARG A 68 -17.67 -17.21 -41.74
N SER A 69 -16.68 -17.69 -41.01
CA SER A 69 -16.41 -19.12 -40.81
C SER A 69 -17.47 -19.80 -39.93
N ASN A 70 -18.19 -19.05 -39.10
CA ASN A 70 -19.20 -19.58 -38.16
C ASN A 70 -20.63 -19.11 -38.50
N LYS A 71 -20.95 -18.99 -39.79
CA LYS A 71 -22.27 -18.54 -40.27
C LYS A 71 -23.44 -19.37 -39.73
N ASP A 72 -23.25 -20.66 -39.49
CA ASP A 72 -24.31 -21.58 -39.01
C ASP A 72 -24.28 -21.81 -37.49
N ALA A 73 -23.26 -21.29 -36.78
CA ALA A 73 -23.14 -21.43 -35.34
C ALA A 73 -24.27 -20.67 -34.62
N ARG A 74 -24.76 -21.26 -33.53
CA ARG A 74 -25.79 -20.68 -32.66
C ARG A 74 -25.20 -19.75 -31.61
N ASN A 75 -24.00 -20.04 -31.13
CA ASN A 75 -23.30 -19.21 -30.17
C ASN A 75 -22.01 -18.69 -30.77
N ILE A 76 -21.75 -17.39 -30.60
CA ILE A 76 -20.46 -16.77 -30.90
C ILE A 76 -19.96 -16.16 -29.60
N ILE A 77 -18.76 -16.55 -29.18
CA ILE A 77 -18.13 -16.09 -27.94
C ILE A 77 -16.81 -15.43 -28.31
N ILE A 78 -16.68 -14.15 -27.98
CA ILE A 78 -15.50 -13.33 -28.21
C ILE A 78 -15.00 -12.89 -26.85
N ILE A 79 -13.77 -13.29 -26.51
CA ILE A 79 -13.13 -12.90 -25.25
C ILE A 79 -11.79 -12.25 -25.58
N ALA A 80 -11.55 -11.05 -25.08
CA ALA A 80 -10.26 -10.38 -25.25
C ALA A 80 -9.93 -9.48 -24.08
N ASP A 81 -8.69 -9.00 -23.98
CA ASP A 81 -8.43 -7.79 -23.19
C ASP A 81 -8.89 -6.56 -24.00
N THR A 82 -8.37 -6.43 -25.22
CA THR A 82 -8.66 -5.30 -26.12
C THR A 82 -9.24 -5.78 -27.45
N ILE A 83 -10.35 -5.16 -27.87
CA ILE A 83 -10.90 -5.29 -29.21
C ILE A 83 -10.71 -3.97 -29.94
N ASN A 84 -10.04 -4.02 -31.09
CA ASN A 84 -9.78 -2.85 -31.93
C ASN A 84 -10.55 -2.95 -33.26
N ILE A 85 -11.46 -2.02 -33.49
CA ILE A 85 -12.30 -1.91 -34.67
C ILE A 85 -11.62 -0.98 -35.69
N ASP A 86 -10.55 -1.48 -36.29
CA ASP A 86 -9.76 -0.86 -37.35
C ASP A 86 -10.40 -0.91 -38.75
N SER A 87 -11.52 -1.63 -38.92
CA SER A 87 -12.33 -1.66 -40.15
C SER A 87 -13.82 -1.89 -39.84
N PRO A 88 -14.76 -1.45 -40.71
CA PRO A 88 -16.18 -1.66 -40.46
C PRO A 88 -16.56 -3.14 -40.47
N ILE A 89 -17.25 -3.60 -39.43
CA ILE A 89 -17.75 -4.98 -39.31
C ILE A 89 -19.27 -4.96 -39.42
N VAL A 90 -19.81 -5.81 -40.30
CA VAL A 90 -21.26 -6.02 -40.44
C VAL A 90 -21.53 -7.51 -40.41
N SER A 91 -22.40 -7.96 -39.51
CA SER A 91 -22.76 -9.40 -39.39
C SER A 91 -24.25 -9.61 -39.12
N ASP A 92 -24.83 -10.61 -39.78
CA ASP A 92 -26.18 -11.10 -39.47
C ASP A 92 -26.14 -12.02 -38.25
N ILE A 93 -26.94 -11.67 -37.24
CA ILE A 93 -27.03 -12.35 -35.96
C ILE A 93 -28.37 -13.08 -35.78
N SER A 94 -29.12 -13.23 -36.87
CA SER A 94 -30.40 -13.96 -36.88
C SER A 94 -30.22 -15.39 -36.36
N ASN A 95 -30.98 -15.72 -35.31
CA ASN A 95 -30.94 -16.99 -34.56
C ASN A 95 -29.61 -17.28 -33.85
N LYS A 96 -28.82 -16.24 -33.54
CA LYS A 96 -27.56 -16.35 -32.80
C LYS A 96 -27.63 -15.73 -31.40
N SER A 97 -26.76 -16.24 -30.53
CA SER A 97 -26.38 -15.64 -29.26
C SER A 97 -24.92 -15.20 -29.36
N ILE A 98 -24.65 -13.92 -29.13
CA ILE A 98 -23.30 -13.36 -29.12
C ILE A 98 -22.94 -12.95 -27.70
N LEU A 99 -21.73 -13.30 -27.28
CA LEU A 99 -21.08 -12.76 -26.09
C LEU A 99 -19.79 -12.07 -26.50
N ILE A 100 -19.62 -10.84 -26.01
CA ILE A 100 -18.38 -10.08 -26.10
C ILE A 100 -17.95 -9.76 -24.67
N LEU A 101 -16.80 -10.28 -24.26
CA LEU A 101 -16.13 -9.96 -23.00
C LEU A 101 -14.80 -9.29 -23.32
N ALA A 102 -14.66 -8.00 -23.02
CA ALA A 102 -13.42 -7.27 -23.26
C ALA A 102 -13.22 -6.15 -22.26
N ARG A 103 -11.99 -5.91 -21.78
CA ARG A 103 -11.72 -4.72 -20.95
C ARG A 103 -12.02 -3.46 -21.74
N LYS A 104 -11.52 -3.39 -22.97
CA LYS A 104 -11.67 -2.22 -23.85
C LYS A 104 -12.12 -2.62 -25.25
N ILE A 105 -13.13 -1.94 -25.78
CA ILE A 105 -13.55 -2.01 -27.18
C ILE A 105 -13.36 -0.62 -27.78
N THR A 106 -12.47 -0.47 -28.76
CA THR A 106 -12.06 0.84 -29.30
C THR A 106 -11.88 0.76 -30.82
N GLY A 107 -11.60 1.89 -31.47
CA GLY A 107 -11.30 1.97 -32.89
C GLY A 107 -12.15 2.99 -33.66
N GLU A 108 -11.64 3.44 -34.80
CA GLU A 108 -12.24 4.53 -35.59
C GLU A 108 -13.50 4.12 -36.37
N HIS A 109 -13.75 2.82 -36.53
CA HIS A 109 -14.86 2.31 -37.33
C HIS A 109 -16.03 1.84 -36.46
N SER A 110 -16.87 0.95 -36.99
CA SER A 110 -18.09 0.52 -36.30
C SER A 110 -18.34 -0.97 -36.46
N LEU A 111 -18.82 -1.61 -35.38
CA LEU A 111 -19.33 -2.97 -35.38
C LEU A 111 -20.86 -2.92 -35.39
N ASN A 112 -21.48 -3.43 -36.47
CA ASN A 112 -22.92 -3.38 -36.68
C ASN A 112 -23.48 -4.79 -36.84
N PHE A 113 -24.34 -5.18 -35.90
CA PHE A 113 -25.10 -6.42 -35.99
C PHE A 113 -26.46 -6.17 -36.61
N SER A 114 -26.90 -7.05 -37.49
CA SER A 114 -28.26 -7.03 -38.05
C SER A 114 -29.04 -8.27 -37.63
N ALA A 115 -30.31 -8.14 -37.25
CA ALA A 115 -31.19 -9.25 -36.97
C ALA A 115 -32.51 -9.12 -37.73
N SER A 116 -32.94 -10.21 -38.38
CA SER A 116 -34.23 -10.26 -39.08
C SER A 116 -35.42 -10.24 -38.10
N GLU A 117 -36.55 -9.66 -38.52
CA GLU A 117 -37.76 -9.50 -37.69
C GLU A 117 -38.34 -10.84 -37.19
N ASP A 118 -38.26 -11.91 -37.98
CA ASP A 118 -38.75 -13.25 -37.60
C ASP A 118 -37.68 -14.17 -36.96
N SER A 119 -36.54 -13.60 -36.56
CA SER A 119 -35.48 -14.33 -35.84
C SER A 119 -35.43 -14.00 -34.35
N ARG A 120 -34.82 -14.92 -33.59
CA ARG A 120 -34.33 -14.63 -32.24
C ARG A 120 -32.91 -14.11 -32.31
N ALA A 121 -32.53 -13.17 -31.46
CA ALA A 121 -31.14 -12.76 -31.34
C ALA A 121 -30.85 -12.36 -29.89
N MET A 122 -29.67 -12.71 -29.39
CA MET A 122 -29.18 -12.24 -28.10
C MET A 122 -27.76 -11.71 -28.26
N VAL A 123 -27.48 -10.55 -27.69
CA VAL A 123 -26.12 -10.00 -27.61
C VAL A 123 -25.87 -9.59 -26.17
N ASN A 124 -24.78 -10.08 -25.58
CA ASN A 124 -24.30 -9.64 -24.28
C ASN A 124 -22.91 -9.03 -24.49
N VAL A 125 -22.71 -7.82 -24.00
CA VAL A 125 -21.43 -7.11 -24.03
C VAL A 125 -21.07 -6.78 -22.59
N ILE A 126 -19.96 -7.32 -22.12
CA ILE A 126 -19.40 -7.03 -20.80
C ILE A 126 -18.06 -6.34 -21.04
N SER A 127 -17.99 -5.05 -20.69
CA SER A 127 -16.78 -4.26 -20.93
C SER A 127 -16.60 -3.13 -19.92
N ASN A 128 -15.35 -2.74 -19.70
CA ASN A 128 -15.04 -1.58 -18.87
C ASN A 128 -15.14 -0.28 -19.66
N GLU A 129 -14.82 -0.32 -20.95
CA GLU A 129 -14.78 0.86 -21.82
C GLU A 129 -15.17 0.51 -23.26
N ILE A 130 -16.11 1.28 -23.83
CA ILE A 130 -16.44 1.24 -25.26
C ILE A 130 -16.21 2.63 -25.85
N ASP A 131 -15.13 2.77 -26.62
CA ASP A 131 -14.73 3.98 -27.34
C ASP A 131 -14.79 3.74 -28.86
N THR A 132 -15.92 3.21 -29.32
CA THR A 132 -16.21 2.98 -30.73
C THR A 132 -17.72 2.82 -30.95
N ARG A 133 -18.18 2.81 -32.20
CA ARG A 133 -19.62 2.65 -32.51
C ARG A 133 -19.98 1.16 -32.59
N LEU A 134 -20.77 0.70 -31.63
CA LEU A 134 -21.38 -0.63 -31.63
C LEU A 134 -22.90 -0.51 -31.74
N SER A 135 -23.52 -1.14 -32.74
CA SER A 135 -24.97 -1.09 -32.94
C SER A 135 -25.60 -2.44 -33.28
N ILE A 136 -26.86 -2.61 -32.90
CA ILE A 136 -27.69 -3.79 -33.18
C ILE A 136 -28.98 -3.32 -33.84
N ASN A 137 -29.17 -3.70 -35.09
CA ASN A 137 -30.20 -3.15 -35.95
C ASN A 137 -31.17 -4.23 -36.42
N THR A 138 -32.45 -3.89 -36.47
CA THR A 138 -33.47 -4.64 -37.22
C THR A 138 -34.02 -3.76 -38.32
N LEU A 139 -34.96 -4.27 -39.12
CA LEU A 139 -35.57 -3.48 -40.19
C LEU A 139 -36.31 -2.24 -39.65
N ASN A 140 -36.80 -2.32 -38.41
CA ASN A 140 -37.60 -1.29 -37.75
C ASN A 140 -36.96 -0.69 -36.48
N SER A 141 -35.73 -1.08 -36.11
CA SER A 141 -35.07 -0.58 -34.89
C SER A 141 -33.58 -0.39 -35.07
N PHE A 142 -33.05 0.67 -34.45
CA PHE A 142 -31.63 0.96 -34.34
C PHE A 142 -31.29 1.05 -32.86
N ASN A 143 -30.40 0.18 -32.38
CA ASN A 143 -30.04 0.12 -30.95
C ASN A 143 -28.53 0.28 -30.82
N GLN A 144 -28.09 1.43 -30.32
CA GLN A 144 -26.69 1.66 -30.01
C GLN A 144 -26.34 1.00 -28.67
N VAL A 145 -25.22 0.29 -28.63
CA VAL A 145 -24.68 -0.27 -27.38
C VAL A 145 -23.95 0.86 -26.65
N ASN A 146 -24.36 1.11 -25.41
CA ASN A 146 -23.78 2.13 -24.55
C ASN A 146 -23.71 1.59 -23.11
N LEU A 147 -22.63 1.91 -22.41
CA LEU A 147 -22.32 1.52 -21.03
C LEU A 147 -22.47 2.68 -20.02
N GLU A 148 -23.16 3.78 -20.39
CA GLU A 148 -23.42 4.93 -19.52
C GLU A 148 -24.06 4.58 -18.15
N SER A 149 -24.73 3.42 -18.03
CA SER A 149 -25.42 2.99 -16.81
C SER A 149 -24.88 1.67 -16.22
N GLY A 150 -23.72 1.21 -16.68
CA GLY A 150 -23.09 0.00 -16.16
C GLY A 150 -22.14 -0.69 -17.14
N ARG A 151 -21.39 -1.69 -16.65
CA ARG A 151 -20.38 -2.44 -17.43
C ARG A 151 -20.94 -3.63 -18.22
N HIS A 152 -22.25 -3.86 -18.18
CA HIS A 152 -22.89 -4.96 -18.89
C HIS A 152 -24.13 -4.49 -19.66
N TYR A 153 -24.11 -4.71 -20.98
CA TYR A 153 -25.21 -4.46 -21.89
C TYR A 153 -25.77 -5.77 -22.44
N ARG A 154 -27.08 -5.96 -22.33
CA ARG A 154 -27.77 -7.13 -22.86
C ARG A 154 -28.93 -6.74 -23.76
N TYR A 155 -28.91 -7.27 -24.97
CA TYR A 155 -29.97 -7.18 -25.97
C TYR A 155 -30.63 -8.55 -26.16
N VAL A 156 -31.96 -8.61 -26.07
CA VAL A 156 -32.75 -9.83 -26.32
C VAL A 156 -33.88 -9.53 -27.29
N LYS A 157 -33.88 -10.20 -28.43
CA LYS A 157 -34.95 -10.16 -29.43
C LYS A 157 -35.62 -11.52 -29.55
N GLN A 158 -36.94 -11.54 -29.38
CA GLN A 158 -37.79 -12.68 -29.72
C GLN A 158 -38.39 -12.51 -31.12
N LYS A 159 -38.95 -13.59 -31.66
CA LYS A 159 -39.61 -13.54 -32.97
C LYS A 159 -40.80 -12.59 -32.94
N ASN A 160 -40.88 -11.67 -33.90
CA ASN A 160 -42.00 -10.74 -34.07
C ASN A 160 -42.31 -9.89 -32.82
N GLN A 161 -41.30 -9.63 -31.98
CA GLN A 161 -41.41 -8.79 -30.80
C GLN A 161 -40.31 -7.72 -30.83
N SER A 162 -40.61 -6.56 -30.26
CA SER A 162 -39.60 -5.53 -30.02
C SER A 162 -38.49 -6.07 -29.13
N PRO A 163 -37.23 -5.61 -29.33
CA PRO A 163 -36.13 -6.02 -28.49
C PRO A 163 -36.28 -5.47 -27.06
N THR A 164 -35.81 -6.25 -26.09
CA THR A 164 -35.62 -5.80 -24.71
C THR A 164 -34.14 -5.56 -24.46
N ILE A 165 -33.82 -4.41 -23.85
CA ILE A 165 -32.45 -3.99 -23.52
C ILE A 165 -32.31 -3.90 -22.01
N TYR A 166 -31.19 -4.39 -21.49
CA TYR A 166 -30.78 -4.26 -20.10
C TYR A 166 -29.39 -3.65 -20.06
N ASN A 167 -29.19 -2.69 -19.16
CA ASN A 167 -27.87 -2.14 -18.83
C ASN A 167 -27.73 -2.22 -17.30
N ASP A 168 -26.71 -2.94 -16.82
CA ASP A 168 -26.45 -3.13 -15.40
C ASP A 168 -24.95 -3.32 -15.10
N GLU A 169 -24.61 -3.43 -13.82
CA GLU A 169 -23.23 -3.65 -13.33
C GLU A 169 -22.90 -5.14 -13.14
N LYS A 170 -23.68 -6.07 -13.71
CA LYS A 170 -23.47 -7.50 -13.46
C LYS A 170 -22.31 -8.02 -14.32
N LEU A 171 -21.21 -8.34 -13.65
CA LEU A 171 -20.01 -8.94 -14.26
C LEU A 171 -19.97 -10.48 -14.20
N ASN A 172 -21.04 -11.13 -13.73
CA ASN A 172 -21.03 -12.58 -13.55
C ASN A 172 -20.99 -13.31 -14.91
N ILE A 173 -19.93 -14.10 -15.14
CA ILE A 173 -19.74 -14.84 -16.39
C ILE A 173 -19.95 -16.36 -16.27
N ASN A 174 -20.54 -16.83 -15.18
CA ASN A 174 -20.69 -18.26 -14.86
C ASN A 174 -21.39 -19.04 -15.97
N SER A 175 -22.53 -18.54 -16.46
CA SER A 175 -23.34 -19.20 -17.50
C SER A 175 -22.69 -19.20 -18.88
N TYR A 176 -21.69 -18.36 -19.08
CA TYR A 176 -21.07 -18.16 -20.38
C TYR A 176 -19.87 -19.07 -20.58
N LEU A 177 -18.99 -19.19 -19.59
CA LEU A 177 -17.82 -20.06 -19.68
C LEU A 177 -18.19 -21.56 -19.59
N THR A 178 -19.26 -21.91 -18.88
CA THR A 178 -19.77 -23.31 -18.88
C THR A 178 -20.30 -23.79 -20.23
N SER A 179 -20.60 -22.88 -21.17
CA SER A 179 -20.98 -23.23 -22.55
C SER A 179 -19.79 -23.36 -23.52
N SER A 180 -18.60 -22.87 -23.13
CA SER A 180 -17.35 -22.88 -23.90
C SER A 180 -16.39 -23.93 -23.33
N ASN A 181 -16.44 -25.16 -23.85
CA ASN A 181 -15.85 -26.31 -23.17
C ASN A 181 -14.40 -26.66 -23.58
N LYS A 182 -13.54 -25.71 -23.99
CA LYS A 182 -12.17 -26.06 -24.44
C LYS A 182 -10.98 -25.36 -23.81
N ASN A 183 -11.05 -24.11 -23.35
CA ASN A 183 -9.90 -23.49 -22.68
C ASN A 183 -10.29 -22.23 -21.89
N THR A 184 -11.03 -22.37 -20.79
CA THR A 184 -11.56 -21.21 -20.03
C THR A 184 -10.50 -20.43 -19.27
N GLN A 185 -9.26 -20.93 -19.18
CA GLN A 185 -8.16 -20.28 -18.45
C GLN A 185 -7.26 -19.41 -19.36
N PHE A 186 -7.23 -19.72 -20.67
CA PHE A 186 -6.34 -19.10 -21.66
C PHE A 186 -6.13 -17.60 -21.51
N ILE A 187 -7.21 -16.81 -21.58
CA ILE A 187 -7.10 -15.35 -21.53
C ILE A 187 -6.71 -14.85 -20.14
N PHE A 188 -7.15 -15.53 -19.08
CA PHE A 188 -6.89 -15.09 -17.71
C PHE A 188 -5.41 -15.27 -17.38
N ASP A 189 -4.81 -16.39 -17.80
CA ASP A 189 -3.38 -16.64 -17.62
C ASP A 189 -2.55 -15.60 -18.39
N GLN A 190 -2.85 -15.39 -19.67
CA GLN A 190 -2.14 -14.42 -20.51
C GLN A 190 -2.22 -12.99 -19.99
N VAL A 191 -3.40 -12.56 -19.56
CA VAL A 191 -3.60 -11.21 -19.01
C VAL A 191 -2.82 -11.06 -17.73
N PHE A 192 -2.90 -12.03 -16.81
CA PHE A 192 -2.13 -11.97 -15.58
C PHE A 192 -0.64 -11.80 -15.89
N ASP A 193 -0.04 -12.71 -16.68
CA ASP A 193 1.39 -12.66 -16.99
C ASP A 193 1.77 -11.36 -17.72
N MET A 194 1.02 -10.95 -18.74
CA MET A 194 1.26 -9.70 -19.47
C MET A 194 1.14 -8.48 -18.57
N SER A 195 0.11 -8.42 -17.72
CA SER A 195 -0.13 -7.29 -16.82
C SER A 195 1.02 -7.11 -15.83
N VAL A 196 1.61 -8.19 -15.34
CA VAL A 196 2.79 -8.13 -14.48
C VAL A 196 4.00 -7.67 -15.30
N SER A 197 4.25 -8.27 -16.46
CA SER A 197 5.41 -7.97 -17.32
C SER A 197 5.48 -6.52 -17.85
N ILE A 198 4.35 -5.83 -17.99
CA ILE A 198 4.34 -4.43 -18.48
C ILE A 198 4.36 -3.39 -17.35
N TYR A 199 4.32 -3.79 -16.07
CA TYR A 199 4.16 -2.86 -14.95
C TYR A 199 5.22 -1.75 -14.94
N ASP A 200 6.50 -2.07 -15.11
CA ASP A 200 7.58 -1.08 -15.09
C ASP A 200 7.53 -0.09 -16.28
N GLN A 201 6.79 -0.42 -17.34
CA GLN A 201 6.66 0.39 -18.56
C GLN A 201 5.38 1.23 -18.56
N VAL A 202 4.24 0.62 -18.18
CA VAL A 202 2.91 1.24 -18.20
C VAL A 202 2.09 0.84 -16.95
N PRO A 203 2.44 1.37 -15.76
CA PRO A 203 1.84 0.94 -14.48
C PRO A 203 0.31 1.03 -14.44
N ASN A 204 -0.27 2.08 -15.02
CA ASN A 204 -1.72 2.28 -15.03
C ASN A 204 -2.43 1.19 -15.84
N LEU A 205 -1.90 0.83 -17.01
CA LEU A 205 -2.48 -0.24 -17.84
C LEU A 205 -2.39 -1.60 -17.13
N SER A 206 -1.26 -1.88 -16.49
CA SER A 206 -1.08 -3.08 -15.66
C SER A 206 -2.15 -3.18 -14.56
N LEU A 207 -2.33 -2.13 -13.77
CA LEU A 207 -3.33 -2.08 -12.69
C LEU A 207 -4.77 -2.15 -13.21
N ASP A 208 -5.06 -1.52 -14.36
CA ASP A 208 -6.38 -1.57 -15.00
C ASP A 208 -6.71 -2.99 -15.48
N MET A 209 -5.74 -3.70 -16.06
CA MET A 209 -5.91 -5.11 -16.47
C MET A 209 -6.15 -6.01 -15.25
N LEU A 210 -5.29 -5.92 -14.23
CA LEU A 210 -5.43 -6.71 -13.00
C LEU A 210 -6.79 -6.46 -12.32
N SER A 211 -7.22 -5.20 -12.24
CA SER A 211 -8.49 -4.82 -11.62
C SER A 211 -9.69 -5.34 -12.39
N TRP A 212 -9.70 -5.23 -13.73
CA TRP A 212 -10.79 -5.73 -14.56
C TRP A 212 -11.01 -7.23 -14.41
N TYR A 213 -9.94 -8.02 -14.49
CA TYR A 213 -10.03 -9.47 -14.39
C TYR A 213 -10.28 -9.96 -12.96
N SER A 214 -9.76 -9.24 -11.96
CA SER A 214 -10.15 -9.40 -10.55
C SER A 214 -11.66 -9.26 -10.37
N ASP A 215 -12.25 -8.17 -10.86
CA ASP A 215 -13.68 -7.88 -10.72
C ASP A 215 -14.55 -8.96 -11.37
N ILE A 216 -14.21 -9.36 -12.59
CA ILE A 216 -14.96 -10.40 -13.32
C ILE A 216 -14.94 -11.73 -12.57
N LEU A 217 -13.75 -12.19 -12.18
CA LEU A 217 -13.59 -13.46 -11.47
C LEU A 217 -14.26 -13.40 -10.10
N GLY A 218 -14.07 -12.29 -9.37
CA GLY A 218 -14.66 -12.04 -8.07
C GLY A 218 -16.19 -12.06 -8.07
N LYS A 219 -16.84 -11.55 -9.13
CA LYS A 219 -18.31 -11.60 -9.30
C LYS A 219 -18.82 -12.92 -9.90
N SER A 220 -17.91 -13.87 -10.16
CA SER A 220 -18.18 -15.16 -10.82
C SER A 220 -17.88 -16.35 -9.91
N GLU A 221 -18.38 -16.33 -8.68
CA GLU A 221 -18.04 -17.28 -7.61
C GLU A 221 -18.16 -18.76 -8.00
N SER A 222 -19.26 -19.16 -8.67
CA SER A 222 -19.43 -20.56 -9.10
C SER A 222 -18.34 -21.05 -10.06
N LEU A 223 -17.64 -20.17 -10.79
CA LEU A 223 -16.50 -20.58 -11.60
C LEU A 223 -15.29 -20.89 -10.73
N LEU A 224 -15.01 -20.04 -9.74
CA LEU A 224 -13.91 -20.23 -8.80
C LEU A 224 -14.13 -21.49 -7.95
N ASP A 225 -15.36 -21.75 -7.48
CA ASP A 225 -15.67 -22.94 -6.68
C ASP A 225 -15.54 -24.26 -7.46
N LYS A 226 -15.68 -24.22 -8.79
CA LYS A 226 -15.62 -25.41 -9.66
C LYS A 226 -14.27 -25.58 -10.36
N ASN A 227 -13.43 -24.56 -10.37
CA ASN A 227 -12.17 -24.55 -11.09
C ASN A 227 -11.05 -24.03 -10.18
N ILE A 228 -10.29 -24.96 -9.62
CA ILE A 228 -9.23 -24.66 -8.67
C ILE A 228 -8.11 -23.80 -9.28
N ASN A 229 -7.75 -23.98 -10.55
CA ASN A 229 -6.70 -23.14 -11.14
C ASN A 229 -7.19 -21.69 -11.33
N LEU A 230 -8.48 -21.47 -11.67
CA LEU A 230 -9.03 -20.10 -11.72
C LEU A 230 -9.08 -19.47 -10.32
N ALA A 231 -9.33 -20.25 -9.27
CA ALA A 231 -9.25 -19.78 -7.89
C ALA A 231 -7.82 -19.40 -7.50
N GLY A 232 -6.82 -20.23 -7.81
CA GLY A 232 -5.40 -19.93 -7.59
C GLY A 232 -4.93 -18.71 -8.38
N LEU A 233 -5.36 -18.56 -9.63
CA LEU A 233 -5.07 -17.38 -10.46
C LEU A 233 -5.73 -16.11 -9.89
N TYR A 234 -6.97 -16.21 -9.41
CA TYR A 234 -7.62 -15.07 -8.75
C TYR A 234 -6.84 -14.65 -7.50
N ASN A 235 -6.38 -15.59 -6.67
CA ASN A 235 -5.53 -15.29 -5.52
C ASN A 235 -4.22 -14.62 -5.94
N SER A 236 -3.64 -15.05 -7.06
CA SER A 236 -2.43 -14.47 -7.66
C SER A 236 -2.65 -13.02 -8.10
N ILE A 237 -3.78 -12.75 -8.79
CA ILE A 237 -4.20 -11.40 -9.20
C ILE A 237 -4.38 -10.50 -7.97
N GLN A 238 -5.04 -10.99 -6.91
CA GLN A 238 -5.21 -10.23 -5.67
C GLN A 238 -3.86 -9.92 -5.02
N ALA A 239 -3.00 -10.93 -4.85
CA ALA A 239 -1.69 -10.74 -4.25
C ALA A 239 -0.86 -9.70 -5.01
N ILE A 240 -0.77 -9.79 -6.34
CA ILE A 240 0.00 -8.80 -7.11
C ILE A 240 -0.65 -7.41 -7.07
N LYS A 241 -1.97 -7.31 -7.13
CA LYS A 241 -2.66 -6.02 -7.04
C LYS A 241 -2.38 -5.32 -5.70
N ILE A 242 -2.53 -6.04 -4.58
CA ILE A 242 -2.19 -5.55 -3.23
C ILE A 242 -0.75 -5.03 -3.22
N PHE A 243 0.19 -5.83 -3.74
CA PHE A 243 1.61 -5.48 -3.79
C PHE A 243 1.91 -4.20 -4.58
N LEU A 244 1.35 -4.07 -5.78
CA LEU A 244 1.60 -2.93 -6.67
C LEU A 244 0.96 -1.64 -6.13
N GLU A 245 -0.26 -1.73 -5.60
CA GLU A 245 -0.94 -0.61 -4.96
C GLU A 245 -0.19 -0.12 -3.70
N MET A 246 0.41 -1.03 -2.93
CA MET A 246 1.24 -0.68 -1.77
C MET A 246 2.60 -0.07 -2.15
N SER A 247 3.20 -0.55 -3.25
CA SER A 247 4.56 -0.14 -3.65
C SER A 247 4.62 1.26 -4.28
N ASN A 248 3.51 1.75 -4.83
CA ASN A 248 3.42 3.05 -5.51
C ASN A 248 3.45 4.30 -4.60
N ASN A 249 3.32 4.16 -3.27
CA ASN A 249 2.99 5.27 -2.37
C ASN A 249 4.10 5.67 -1.35
N SER A 250 5.40 5.64 -1.71
CA SER A 250 6.44 5.74 -0.65
C SER A 250 7.70 6.56 -0.94
N SER A 251 7.61 7.65 -1.70
CA SER A 251 8.81 8.44 -2.10
C SER A 251 9.70 8.97 -0.95
N ASN A 252 9.21 9.01 0.30
CA ASN A 252 9.98 9.40 1.51
C ASN A 252 9.76 8.48 2.72
N TYR A 253 9.31 7.24 2.52
CA TYR A 253 9.25 6.26 3.61
C TYR A 253 10.68 5.85 4.04
N VAL A 254 10.90 5.64 5.33
CA VAL A 254 12.16 5.16 5.90
C VAL A 254 11.90 3.79 6.50
N PRO A 255 12.42 2.74 5.85
CA PRO A 255 12.31 1.39 6.32
C PRO A 255 13.04 1.19 7.65
N LYS A 256 12.55 0.24 8.44
CA LYS A 256 12.96 0.03 9.83
C LYS A 256 14.30 -0.72 9.98
N LEU A 257 14.86 -1.25 8.89
CA LEU A 257 16.14 -1.96 8.93
C LEU A 257 17.27 -1.13 8.32
N LYS A 258 18.49 -1.47 8.72
CA LYS A 258 19.69 -0.89 8.11
C LYS A 258 19.86 -1.42 6.69
N MET A 259 20.59 -0.63 5.92
CA MET A 259 20.84 -0.88 4.51
C MET A 259 21.62 -2.19 4.25
N ASP A 260 22.56 -2.56 5.12
CA ASP A 260 23.30 -3.83 5.07
C ASP A 260 22.39 -5.05 5.26
N VAL A 261 21.41 -4.98 6.16
CA VAL A 261 20.44 -6.05 6.38
C VAL A 261 19.58 -6.31 5.16
N TYR A 262 19.18 -5.24 4.47
CA TYR A 262 18.47 -5.38 3.20
C TYR A 262 19.37 -6.02 2.15
N SER A 263 20.64 -5.67 2.08
CA SER A 263 21.62 -6.34 1.21
C SER A 263 21.75 -7.83 1.53
N ASP A 264 21.84 -8.23 2.81
CA ASP A 264 21.97 -9.62 3.22
C ASP A 264 20.70 -10.43 2.91
N SER A 265 19.52 -9.87 3.22
CA SER A 265 18.23 -10.48 2.92
C SER A 265 18.02 -10.65 1.42
N TYR A 266 18.44 -9.63 0.65
CA TYR A 266 18.42 -9.66 -0.80
C TYR A 266 19.33 -10.76 -1.36
N GLN A 267 20.57 -10.86 -0.87
CA GLN A 267 21.54 -11.87 -1.30
C GLN A 267 21.01 -13.29 -1.07
N LEU A 268 20.36 -13.55 0.08
CA LEU A 268 19.80 -14.87 0.39
C LEU A 268 18.74 -15.29 -0.63
N ILE A 269 17.77 -14.42 -0.91
CA ILE A 269 16.69 -14.68 -1.88
C ILE A 269 17.24 -14.79 -3.29
N LEU A 270 18.15 -13.88 -3.65
CA LEU A 270 18.75 -13.81 -4.97
C LEU A 270 19.58 -15.05 -5.30
N ASN A 271 20.30 -15.62 -4.33
CA ASN A 271 21.08 -16.84 -4.56
C ASN A 271 20.18 -18.01 -4.95
N SER A 272 19.08 -18.23 -4.20
CA SER A 272 18.13 -19.30 -4.50
C SER A 272 17.46 -19.13 -5.86
N MET A 273 17.08 -17.89 -6.21
CA MET A 273 16.37 -17.64 -7.46
C MET A 273 17.29 -17.49 -8.69
N SER A 274 18.57 -17.15 -8.50
CA SER A 274 19.56 -17.22 -9.58
C SER A 274 19.77 -18.68 -10.01
N SER A 275 19.88 -19.61 -9.05
CA SER A 275 19.92 -21.04 -9.36
C SER A 275 18.65 -21.51 -10.06
N PHE A 276 17.47 -21.04 -9.64
CA PHE A 276 16.23 -21.32 -10.37
C PHE A 276 16.31 -20.82 -11.83
N GLN A 277 16.81 -19.61 -12.08
CA GLN A 277 16.94 -19.07 -13.44
C GLN A 277 17.88 -19.90 -14.32
N ASP A 278 18.99 -20.39 -13.77
CA ASP A 278 19.93 -21.25 -14.49
C ASP A 278 19.26 -22.56 -14.94
N GLU A 279 18.42 -23.16 -14.09
CA GLU A 279 17.64 -24.35 -14.44
C GLU A 279 16.49 -24.03 -15.42
N TYR A 280 15.86 -22.86 -15.29
CA TYR A 280 14.84 -22.41 -16.24
C TYR A 280 15.39 -22.26 -17.66
N ASN A 281 16.60 -21.70 -17.79
CA ASN A 281 17.27 -21.58 -19.09
C ASN A 281 17.55 -22.95 -19.74
N GLN A 282 17.86 -23.97 -18.94
CA GLN A 282 18.01 -25.35 -19.44
C GLN A 282 16.66 -25.95 -19.83
N PHE A 283 15.62 -25.71 -19.03
CA PHE A 283 14.28 -26.20 -19.29
C PHE A 283 13.66 -25.63 -20.59
N GLU A 284 13.88 -24.35 -20.87
CA GLU A 284 13.39 -23.68 -22.09
C GLU A 284 14.20 -24.07 -23.35
N ASP A 285 15.38 -24.65 -23.20
CA ASP A 285 16.19 -25.06 -24.35
C ASP A 285 15.63 -26.31 -25.01
N HIS A 286 14.78 -26.10 -26.03
CA HIS A 286 14.19 -27.16 -26.85
C HIS A 286 15.21 -27.99 -27.65
N THR A 287 16.50 -27.62 -27.65
CA THR A 287 17.57 -28.45 -28.24
C THR A 287 18.03 -29.56 -27.30
N LEU A 288 17.73 -29.46 -26.00
CA LEU A 288 17.99 -30.50 -25.01
C LEU A 288 16.92 -31.59 -25.08
N ASP A 289 17.30 -32.80 -24.68
CA ASP A 289 16.37 -33.92 -24.62
C ASP A 289 15.35 -33.76 -23.47
N ILE A 290 14.22 -34.46 -23.60
CA ILE A 290 13.09 -34.37 -22.67
C ILE A 290 13.50 -34.74 -21.23
N GLU A 291 14.40 -35.71 -21.03
CA GLU A 291 14.84 -36.10 -19.67
C GLU A 291 15.69 -35.01 -19.02
N THR A 292 16.62 -34.40 -19.77
CA THR A 292 17.40 -33.25 -19.26
C THR A 292 16.50 -32.08 -18.84
N ARG A 293 15.47 -31.77 -19.66
CA ARG A 293 14.49 -30.72 -19.33
C ARG A 293 13.64 -31.10 -18.11
N LYS A 294 13.30 -32.38 -17.96
CA LYS A 294 12.57 -32.90 -16.80
C LYS A 294 13.37 -32.80 -15.51
N ASP A 295 14.67 -33.10 -15.54
CA ASP A 295 15.58 -32.94 -14.40
C ASP A 295 15.69 -31.46 -13.99
N ALA A 296 15.84 -30.55 -14.96
CA ALA A 296 15.83 -29.11 -14.70
C ALA A 296 14.51 -28.65 -14.03
N ALA A 297 13.36 -29.17 -14.48
CA ALA A 297 12.07 -28.90 -13.85
C ALA A 297 12.00 -29.38 -12.39
N GLN A 298 12.58 -30.54 -12.07
CA GLN A 298 12.65 -31.04 -10.69
C GLN A 298 13.57 -30.19 -9.80
N LEU A 299 14.71 -29.73 -10.34
CA LEU A 299 15.61 -28.83 -9.61
C LEU A 299 14.94 -27.47 -9.33
N MET A 300 14.22 -26.93 -10.31
CA MET A 300 13.40 -25.73 -10.14
C MET A 300 12.38 -25.87 -9.00
N LEU A 301 11.68 -27.00 -8.89
CA LEU A 301 10.77 -27.28 -7.78
C LEU A 301 11.48 -27.23 -6.42
N GLY A 302 12.66 -27.83 -6.30
CA GLY A 302 13.45 -27.80 -5.06
C GLY A 302 13.90 -26.39 -4.65
N HIS A 303 14.24 -25.55 -5.63
CA HIS A 303 14.57 -24.14 -5.40
C HIS A 303 13.34 -23.33 -4.96
N LEU A 304 12.17 -23.57 -5.54
CA LEU A 304 10.91 -22.93 -5.13
C LEU A 304 10.52 -23.31 -3.70
N GLN A 305 10.64 -24.58 -3.32
CA GLN A 305 10.37 -25.02 -1.94
C GLN A 305 11.29 -24.30 -0.94
N SER A 306 12.58 -24.18 -1.25
CA SER A 306 13.53 -23.45 -0.40
C SER A 306 13.18 -21.96 -0.27
N ALA A 307 12.73 -21.33 -1.36
CA ALA A 307 12.30 -19.93 -1.35
C ALA A 307 10.99 -19.73 -0.54
N LEU A 308 10.07 -20.69 -0.60
CA LEU A 308 8.84 -20.70 0.22
C LEU A 308 9.14 -20.82 1.72
N GLU A 309 10.14 -21.61 2.12
CA GLU A 309 10.58 -21.69 3.52
C GLU A 309 11.10 -20.33 4.02
N ALA A 310 11.89 -19.64 3.20
CA ALA A 310 12.36 -18.29 3.52
C ALA A 310 11.19 -17.29 3.64
N GLN A 311 10.21 -17.37 2.74
CA GLN A 311 8.98 -16.57 2.79
C GLN A 311 8.16 -16.84 4.05
N GLN A 312 8.06 -18.09 4.50
CA GLN A 312 7.39 -18.43 5.77
C GLN A 312 8.05 -17.72 6.96
N GLY A 313 9.39 -17.67 7.01
CA GLY A 313 10.12 -16.94 8.04
C GLY A 313 9.78 -15.44 8.07
N ILE A 314 9.55 -14.82 6.89
CA ILE A 314 9.10 -13.43 6.78
C ILE A 314 7.69 -13.28 7.33
N ILE A 315 6.76 -14.16 6.95
CA ILE A 315 5.36 -14.18 7.41
C ILE A 315 5.30 -14.30 8.94
N ASP A 316 6.02 -15.25 9.54
CA ASP A 316 6.03 -15.49 10.98
C ASP A 316 6.53 -14.27 11.77
N ASN A 317 7.58 -13.62 11.27
CA ASN A 317 8.10 -12.40 11.87
C ASN A 317 7.10 -11.24 11.79
N GLN A 318 6.41 -11.07 10.65
CA GLN A 318 5.38 -10.05 10.52
C GLN A 318 4.16 -10.33 11.40
N ASN A 319 3.76 -11.59 11.56
CA ASN A 319 2.67 -11.99 12.43
C ASN A 319 2.92 -11.65 13.90
N LYS A 320 4.13 -11.91 14.42
CA LYS A 320 4.52 -11.50 15.78
C LYS A 320 4.46 -9.98 15.97
N LYS A 321 4.82 -9.21 14.93
CA LYS A 321 4.73 -7.75 14.96
C LYS A 321 3.28 -7.27 14.94
N ILE A 322 2.43 -7.88 14.12
CA ILE A 322 0.99 -7.58 14.08
C ILE A 322 0.36 -7.73 15.48
N GLU A 323 0.65 -8.84 16.17
CA GLU A 323 0.16 -9.08 17.54
C GLU A 323 0.65 -7.98 18.51
N SER A 324 1.93 -7.60 18.42
CA SER A 324 2.46 -6.49 19.22
C SER A 324 1.77 -5.15 18.91
N TYR A 325 1.47 -4.85 17.64
CA TYR A 325 0.80 -3.61 17.25
C TYR A 325 -0.66 -3.59 17.71
N GLN A 326 -1.35 -4.74 17.70
CA GLN A 326 -2.70 -4.87 18.24
C GLN A 326 -2.75 -4.52 19.72
N LEU A 327 -1.84 -5.07 20.54
CA LEU A 327 -1.72 -4.73 21.96
C LEU A 327 -1.43 -3.24 22.19
N VAL A 328 -0.58 -2.64 21.36
CA VAL A 328 -0.27 -1.20 21.42
C VAL A 328 -1.49 -0.35 21.06
N ILE A 329 -2.31 -0.77 20.09
CA ILE A 329 -3.56 -0.07 19.72
C ILE A 329 -4.56 -0.18 20.87
N GLU A 330 -4.71 -1.34 21.50
CA GLU A 330 -5.57 -1.53 22.67
C GLU A 330 -5.17 -0.59 23.80
N GLU A 331 -3.88 -0.58 24.17
CA GLU A 331 -3.35 0.31 25.21
C GLU A 331 -3.57 1.80 24.88
N ARG A 332 -3.33 2.20 23.63
CA ARG A 332 -3.55 3.59 23.19
C ARG A 332 -5.02 3.95 23.15
N SER A 333 -5.89 3.01 22.80
CA SER A 333 -7.34 3.19 22.77
C SER A 333 -7.89 3.35 24.19
N GLU A 334 -7.41 2.57 25.15
CA GLU A 334 -7.74 2.78 26.57
C GLU A 334 -7.26 4.15 27.07
N GLY A 335 -6.06 4.57 26.68
CA GLY A 335 -5.55 5.91 26.96
C GLY A 335 -6.44 7.01 26.38
N PHE A 336 -6.88 6.83 25.13
CA PHE A 336 -7.82 7.72 24.45
C PHE A 336 -9.17 7.80 25.18
N LEU A 337 -9.79 6.67 25.53
CA LEU A 337 -11.09 6.60 26.23
C LEU A 337 -11.04 7.20 27.65
N LYS A 338 -9.91 7.05 28.36
CA LYS A 338 -9.70 7.71 29.66
C LYS A 338 -9.60 9.22 29.48
N GLN A 339 -8.83 9.68 28.50
CA GLN A 339 -8.67 11.10 28.22
C GLN A 339 -9.98 11.72 27.73
N GLU A 340 -10.76 10.99 26.93
CA GLU A 340 -12.13 11.33 26.53
C GLU A 340 -13.02 11.67 27.72
N SER A 341 -13.06 10.79 28.73
CA SER A 341 -13.88 11.00 29.93
C SER A 341 -13.50 12.30 30.68
N ILE A 342 -12.23 12.69 30.62
CA ILE A 342 -11.73 13.94 31.20
C ILE A 342 -12.19 15.13 30.37
N VAL A 343 -12.11 15.03 29.04
CA VAL A 343 -12.54 16.09 28.12
C VAL A 343 -14.04 16.38 28.30
N ASP A 344 -14.89 15.35 28.41
CA ASP A 344 -16.33 15.50 28.61
C ASP A 344 -16.71 16.28 29.88
N ILE A 345 -15.92 16.11 30.95
CA ILE A 345 -16.11 16.84 32.21
C ILE A 345 -15.73 18.32 32.01
N LEU A 346 -14.60 18.57 31.36
CA LEU A 346 -14.08 19.92 31.13
C LEU A 346 -14.88 20.68 30.07
N GLU A 347 -15.48 19.98 29.12
CA GLU A 347 -16.43 20.49 28.13
C GLU A 347 -17.63 21.14 28.82
N LYS A 348 -18.27 20.42 29.75
CA LYS A 348 -19.43 20.92 30.51
C LYS A 348 -19.10 22.16 31.34
N ASP A 349 -17.89 22.21 31.87
CA ASP A 349 -17.38 23.37 32.60
C ASP A 349 -17.22 24.58 31.68
N PHE A 350 -16.60 24.37 30.52
CA PHE A 350 -16.41 25.39 29.50
C PHE A 350 -17.74 25.89 28.91
N GLN A 351 -18.69 25.00 28.59
CA GLN A 351 -20.04 25.37 28.15
C GLN A 351 -20.76 26.25 29.19
N SER A 352 -20.57 25.95 30.48
CA SER A 352 -21.14 26.76 31.56
C SER A 352 -20.47 28.13 31.65
N GLY A 353 -19.14 28.18 31.49
CA GLY A 353 -18.39 29.44 31.36
C GLY A 353 -18.82 30.29 30.17
N ILE A 354 -19.07 29.67 29.01
CA ILE A 354 -19.61 30.34 27.82
C ILE A 354 -20.98 30.95 28.13
N ARG A 355 -21.91 30.20 28.74
CA ARG A 355 -23.27 30.70 29.09
C ARG A 355 -23.23 31.84 30.10
N GLU A 356 -22.38 31.72 31.13
CA GLU A 356 -22.18 32.78 32.14
C GLU A 356 -21.63 34.06 31.50
N TYR A 357 -20.70 33.92 30.56
CA TYR A 357 -20.10 35.05 29.87
C TYR A 357 -21.07 35.67 28.84
N GLN A 358 -21.80 34.85 28.06
CA GLN A 358 -22.85 35.28 27.14
C GLN A 358 -23.92 36.15 27.81
N ALA A 359 -24.31 35.82 29.04
CA ALA A 359 -25.31 36.58 29.78
C ALA A 359 -24.93 38.06 30.00
N ASN A 360 -23.64 38.41 29.83
CA ASN A 360 -23.09 39.74 30.05
C ASN A 360 -22.65 40.48 28.77
N PHE A 361 -22.72 39.87 27.57
CA PHE A 361 -22.18 40.44 26.31
C PHE A 361 -23.00 40.06 25.06
N VAL A 362 -23.03 40.93 24.04
CA VAL A 362 -23.89 40.80 22.83
C VAL A 362 -23.07 40.47 21.57
N ILE A 363 -22.38 39.32 21.53
CA ILE A 363 -21.65 38.87 20.32
C ILE A 363 -22.04 37.40 20.01
N GLU A 364 -23.19 37.21 19.39
CA GLU A 364 -23.82 35.90 19.15
C GLU A 364 -22.98 34.98 18.24
N THR A 365 -22.34 35.52 17.19
CA THR A 365 -21.55 34.74 16.24
C THR A 365 -20.32 34.08 16.87
N MET A 366 -19.59 34.80 17.73
CA MET A 366 -18.40 34.26 18.42
C MET A 366 -18.79 33.10 19.34
N PHE A 367 -19.92 33.23 20.02
CA PHE A 367 -20.39 32.24 20.98
C PHE A 367 -20.94 30.98 20.32
N ASN A 368 -21.56 31.09 19.15
CA ASN A 368 -21.95 29.93 18.36
C ASN A 368 -20.72 29.10 17.96
N CYS A 369 -19.62 29.73 17.55
CA CYS A 369 -18.36 29.02 17.27
C CYS A 369 -17.81 28.30 18.52
N LEU A 370 -17.78 28.98 19.67
CA LEU A 370 -17.28 28.39 20.93
C LEU A 370 -18.17 27.23 21.42
N SER A 371 -19.49 27.30 21.21
CA SER A 371 -20.40 26.21 21.53
C SER A 371 -20.20 24.99 20.61
N ILE A 372 -19.98 25.18 19.31
CA ILE A 372 -19.69 24.04 18.41
C ILE A 372 -18.32 23.43 18.72
N LEU A 373 -17.33 24.22 19.15
CA LEU A 373 -16.05 23.71 19.64
C LEU A 373 -16.21 22.90 20.93
N ALA A 374 -17.15 23.29 21.80
CA ALA A 374 -17.47 22.48 22.97
C ALA A 374 -18.05 21.13 22.55
N ASP A 375 -18.93 21.09 21.55
CA ASP A 375 -19.53 19.83 21.07
C ASP A 375 -18.54 18.92 20.29
N LEU A 376 -17.33 19.40 20.01
CA LEU A 376 -16.36 18.73 19.14
C LEU A 376 -15.75 17.46 19.76
N SER A 377 -15.64 17.39 21.08
CA SER A 377 -15.22 16.17 21.79
C SER A 377 -16.13 15.00 21.46
N GLN A 378 -17.44 15.18 21.60
CA GLN A 378 -18.47 14.19 21.29
C GLN A 378 -18.42 13.69 19.84
N ALA A 379 -18.00 14.56 18.93
CA ALA A 379 -17.81 14.22 17.54
C ALA A 379 -16.62 13.27 17.32
N PHE A 380 -15.44 13.59 17.87
CA PHE A 380 -14.25 12.73 17.77
C PHE A 380 -14.46 11.36 18.43
N ILE A 381 -15.19 11.33 19.55
CA ILE A 381 -15.62 10.12 20.25
C ILE A 381 -16.42 9.21 19.33
N GLY A 382 -17.42 9.78 18.66
CA GLY A 382 -18.22 9.07 17.67
C GLY A 382 -17.34 8.44 16.59
N ALA A 383 -16.40 9.20 16.01
CA ALA A 383 -15.58 8.72 14.90
C ALA A 383 -14.71 7.49 15.26
N PHE A 384 -14.09 7.47 16.45
CA PHE A 384 -13.29 6.31 16.89
C PHE A 384 -14.14 5.11 17.31
N THR A 385 -15.30 5.34 17.92
CA THR A 385 -16.22 4.28 18.37
C THR A 385 -17.11 3.71 17.25
N GLY A 386 -17.10 4.33 16.06
CA GLY A 386 -17.75 3.81 14.84
C GLY A 386 -18.88 4.66 14.26
N ASN A 387 -19.19 5.79 14.89
CA ASN A 387 -20.08 6.83 14.36
C ASN A 387 -19.29 7.96 13.67
N VAL A 388 -18.82 7.69 12.44
CA VAL A 388 -17.97 8.58 11.64
C VAL A 388 -18.65 9.93 11.27
N GLY A 389 -20.00 10.00 11.29
CA GLY A 389 -20.75 11.18 10.84
C GLY A 389 -20.63 12.41 11.75
N GLY A 390 -20.42 12.22 13.05
CA GLY A 390 -20.49 13.32 14.03
C GLY A 390 -19.46 14.44 13.82
N VAL A 391 -18.24 14.12 13.40
CA VAL A 391 -17.18 15.12 13.14
C VAL A 391 -17.46 15.90 11.86
N ALA A 392 -17.95 15.22 10.82
CA ALA A 392 -18.31 15.85 9.55
C ALA A 392 -19.50 16.82 9.72
N ASP A 393 -20.53 16.41 10.46
CA ASP A 393 -21.71 17.25 10.75
C ASP A 393 -21.34 18.49 11.58
N SER A 394 -20.43 18.33 12.55
CA SER A 394 -19.92 19.45 13.36
C SER A 394 -19.11 20.44 12.53
N ALA A 395 -18.27 19.95 11.61
CA ALA A 395 -17.56 20.78 10.64
C ALA A 395 -18.51 21.53 9.69
N ASP A 396 -19.51 20.86 9.12
CA ASP A 396 -20.45 21.48 8.19
C ASP A 396 -21.33 22.53 8.90
N LYS A 397 -21.70 22.30 10.17
CA LYS A 397 -22.40 23.27 11.01
C LYS A 397 -21.53 24.51 11.30
N MET A 398 -20.27 24.33 11.71
CA MET A 398 -19.32 25.44 11.86
C MET A 398 -19.13 26.23 10.55
N ALA A 399 -19.00 25.54 9.41
CA ALA A 399 -18.86 26.19 8.11
C ALA A 399 -20.09 27.04 7.73
N SER A 400 -21.28 26.59 8.11
CA SER A 400 -22.54 27.27 7.80
C SER A 400 -22.78 28.52 8.65
N ASP A 401 -22.32 28.52 9.90
CA ASP A 401 -22.55 29.60 10.87
C ASP A 401 -21.53 30.75 10.73
N VAL A 402 -20.44 30.54 9.98
CA VAL A 402 -19.31 31.49 9.85
C VAL A 402 -19.09 31.91 8.39
N LYS A 403 -20.04 32.65 7.83
CA LYS A 403 -20.04 33.01 6.40
C LYS A 403 -18.96 33.99 5.94
N GLU A 404 -18.16 34.64 6.81
CA GLU A 404 -17.33 35.77 6.34
C GLU A 404 -15.92 36.01 6.94
N THR A 405 -15.36 35.22 7.87
CA THR A 405 -13.94 35.47 8.28
C THR A 405 -13.22 34.27 8.94
N VAL A 406 -11.94 34.07 8.54
CA VAL A 406 -10.76 33.53 9.27
C VAL A 406 -10.63 32.02 9.57
N PHE A 407 -11.67 31.17 9.53
CA PHE A 407 -11.55 29.80 10.06
C PHE A 407 -11.58 28.69 8.98
N ASP A 408 -10.56 27.82 8.96
CA ASP A 408 -10.45 26.71 7.99
C ASP A 408 -10.94 25.36 8.55
N VAL A 409 -12.26 25.17 8.60
CA VAL A 409 -12.93 23.90 8.99
C VAL A 409 -12.61 22.71 8.08
N LYS A 410 -11.91 22.94 6.96
CA LYS A 410 -11.50 21.91 6.01
C LYS A 410 -10.59 20.87 6.64
N ASN A 411 -9.72 21.25 7.58
CA ASN A 411 -8.81 20.31 8.25
C ASN A 411 -9.57 19.33 9.15
N LEU A 412 -10.58 19.83 9.88
CA LEU A 412 -11.45 19.00 10.71
C LEU A 412 -12.26 18.00 9.87
N LYS A 413 -12.80 18.45 8.74
CA LYS A 413 -13.54 17.59 7.79
C LYS A 413 -12.64 16.50 7.20
N LYS A 414 -11.45 16.88 6.72
CA LYS A 414 -10.45 15.92 6.23
C LYS A 414 -10.03 14.91 7.29
N LEU A 415 -9.87 15.37 8.53
CA LEU A 415 -9.53 14.49 9.64
C LEU A 415 -10.63 13.46 9.91
N ALA A 416 -11.90 13.87 9.90
CA ALA A 416 -13.05 12.97 10.04
C ALA A 416 -13.08 11.89 8.95
N GLU A 417 -12.92 12.30 7.69
CA GLU A 417 -12.87 11.41 6.53
C GLU A 417 -11.71 10.41 6.66
N ASN A 418 -10.54 10.89 7.11
CA ASN A 418 -9.35 10.07 7.30
C ASN A 418 -9.53 9.02 8.41
N ILE A 419 -10.07 9.40 9.59
CA ILE A 419 -10.36 8.46 10.68
C ILE A 419 -11.36 7.40 10.22
N GLY A 420 -12.44 7.81 9.55
CA GLY A 420 -13.45 6.90 9.01
C GLY A 420 -12.87 5.91 8.00
N HIS A 421 -12.00 6.41 7.12
CA HIS A 421 -11.33 5.59 6.13
C HIS A 421 -10.36 4.58 6.77
N ILE A 422 -9.52 5.01 7.72
CA ILE A 422 -8.59 4.14 8.45
C ILE A 422 -9.35 3.05 9.21
N LYS A 423 -10.46 3.38 9.88
CA LYS A 423 -11.25 2.39 10.63
C LYS A 423 -11.80 1.30 9.72
N LYS A 424 -12.49 1.69 8.63
CA LYS A 424 -13.03 0.73 7.66
C LYS A 424 -11.95 -0.17 7.07
N LEU A 425 -10.82 0.42 6.70
CA LEU A 425 -9.69 -0.30 6.15
C LEU A 425 -9.06 -1.28 7.16
N SER A 426 -8.95 -0.87 8.43
CA SER A 426 -8.46 -1.70 9.53
C SER A 426 -9.36 -2.90 9.76
N ASP A 427 -10.68 -2.69 9.84
CA ASP A 427 -11.66 -3.75 10.10
C ASP A 427 -11.67 -4.78 8.96
N ASN A 428 -11.67 -4.30 7.70
CA ASN A 428 -11.64 -5.16 6.53
C ASN A 428 -10.34 -5.98 6.46
N ILE A 429 -9.18 -5.34 6.60
CA ILE A 429 -7.89 -6.04 6.54
C ILE A 429 -7.74 -7.04 7.69
N ALA A 430 -8.21 -6.73 8.89
CA ALA A 430 -8.17 -7.67 10.02
C ALA A 430 -9.03 -8.92 9.76
N ALA A 431 -10.21 -8.73 9.16
CA ALA A 431 -11.09 -9.84 8.80
C ALA A 431 -10.48 -10.73 7.70
N ILE A 432 -9.90 -10.12 6.66
CA ILE A 432 -9.16 -10.86 5.62
C ILE A 432 -7.95 -11.58 6.21
N LEU A 433 -7.12 -10.91 6.99
CA LEU A 433 -5.95 -11.50 7.62
C LEU A 433 -6.32 -12.74 8.44
N LYS A 434 -7.42 -12.67 9.19
CA LYS A 434 -7.93 -13.82 9.94
C LYS A 434 -8.30 -14.97 9.01
N MET A 435 -9.07 -14.71 7.95
CA MET A 435 -9.48 -15.76 6.99
C MET A 435 -8.27 -16.41 6.32
N VAL A 436 -7.29 -15.62 5.89
CA VAL A 436 -6.07 -16.09 5.24
C VAL A 436 -5.20 -16.93 6.18
N LYS A 437 -5.02 -16.49 7.44
CA LYS A 437 -4.33 -17.29 8.48
C LYS A 437 -5.02 -18.61 8.79
N GLU A 438 -6.35 -18.62 8.77
CA GLU A 438 -7.16 -19.82 8.95
C GLU A 438 -7.24 -20.68 7.68
N GLN A 439 -6.53 -20.31 6.61
CA GLN A 439 -6.51 -20.97 5.30
C GLN A 439 -7.90 -21.09 4.66
N LYS A 440 -8.77 -20.11 4.90
CA LYS A 440 -10.14 -20.06 4.38
C LYS A 440 -10.21 -19.23 3.10
N PHE A 441 -9.81 -19.82 1.98
CA PHE A 441 -9.80 -19.16 0.66
C PHE A 441 -11.13 -19.27 -0.13
N GLY A 442 -12.24 -19.41 0.61
CA GLY A 442 -13.59 -19.59 0.05
C GLY A 442 -14.27 -18.29 -0.35
N ALA A 443 -15.58 -18.36 -0.66
CA ALA A 443 -16.39 -17.22 -1.12
C ALA A 443 -16.31 -16.02 -0.17
N ASP A 444 -16.38 -16.23 1.15
CA ASP A 444 -16.33 -15.17 2.16
C ASP A 444 -15.05 -14.32 2.05
N LEU A 445 -13.89 -14.94 1.80
CA LEU A 445 -12.63 -14.20 1.62
C LEU A 445 -12.68 -13.34 0.35
N ARG A 446 -13.25 -13.89 -0.74
CA ARG A 446 -13.33 -13.21 -2.03
C ARG A 446 -14.29 -12.03 -1.99
N GLU A 447 -15.42 -12.18 -1.31
CA GLU A 447 -16.34 -11.07 -1.04
C GLU A 447 -15.61 -9.93 -0.34
N GLN A 448 -14.86 -10.24 0.72
CA GLN A 448 -14.08 -9.23 1.43
C GLN A 448 -13.00 -8.59 0.56
N MET A 449 -12.22 -9.38 -0.20
CA MET A 449 -11.16 -8.85 -1.08
C MET A 449 -11.72 -7.92 -2.17
N ASN A 450 -12.88 -8.24 -2.74
CA ASN A 450 -13.53 -7.39 -3.74
C ASN A 450 -14.00 -6.05 -3.16
N ASP A 451 -14.34 -6.01 -1.87
CA ASP A 451 -14.82 -4.82 -1.19
C ASP A 451 -13.67 -3.95 -0.64
N ILE A 452 -12.42 -4.42 -0.68
CA ILE A 452 -11.28 -3.60 -0.28
C ILE A 452 -10.86 -2.67 -1.42
N ASN A 453 -11.15 -1.38 -1.24
CA ASN A 453 -10.41 -0.32 -1.92
C ASN A 453 -9.13 -0.03 -1.13
N LEU A 454 -7.97 -0.48 -1.62
CA LEU A 454 -6.66 -0.33 -0.96
C LEU A 454 -6.03 1.06 -1.17
N ALA A 455 -6.84 2.11 -1.18
CA ALA A 455 -6.34 3.48 -1.11
C ALA A 455 -5.79 3.79 0.30
N ILE A 456 -4.76 3.07 0.76
CA ILE A 456 -4.16 3.21 2.08
C ILE A 456 -3.64 4.66 2.21
N PRO A 457 -4.18 5.49 3.12
CA PRO A 457 -3.70 6.86 3.29
C PRO A 457 -2.21 6.85 3.68
N GLU A 458 -1.45 7.84 3.22
CA GLU A 458 -0.07 7.98 3.68
C GLU A 458 -0.03 8.34 5.18
N LEU A 459 0.91 7.75 5.93
CA LEU A 459 1.15 8.05 7.35
C LEU A 459 1.37 9.55 7.59
N GLU A 460 2.10 10.21 6.69
CA GLU A 460 2.36 11.65 6.74
C GLU A 460 1.09 12.48 6.57
N SER A 461 0.30 12.17 5.54
CA SER A 461 -0.98 12.82 5.29
C SER A 461 -1.92 12.67 6.48
N SER A 462 -1.97 11.48 7.10
CA SER A 462 -2.78 11.23 8.30
C SER A 462 -2.30 12.05 9.51
N ALA A 463 -1.01 12.02 9.84
CA ALA A 463 -0.45 12.77 10.98
C ALA A 463 -0.55 14.30 10.80
N LEU A 464 -0.41 14.79 9.57
CA LEU A 464 -0.56 16.21 9.25
C LEU A 464 -1.99 16.68 9.50
N ASN A 465 -3.01 15.89 9.14
CA ASN A 465 -4.41 16.25 9.39
C ASN A 465 -4.71 16.44 10.89
N TRP A 466 -4.13 15.59 11.75
CA TRP A 466 -4.22 15.77 13.21
C TRP A 466 -3.54 17.05 13.68
N THR A 467 -2.32 17.31 13.20
CA THR A 467 -1.53 18.48 13.60
C THR A 467 -2.18 19.80 13.20
N LEU A 468 -2.64 19.90 11.94
CA LEU A 468 -3.31 21.10 11.44
C LEU A 468 -4.62 21.35 12.19
N THR A 469 -5.43 20.31 12.39
CA THR A 469 -6.68 20.44 13.16
C THR A 469 -6.41 20.88 14.60
N GLN A 470 -5.32 20.43 15.20
CA GLN A 470 -4.95 20.81 16.56
C GLN A 470 -4.54 22.29 16.64
N GLN A 471 -3.82 22.79 15.62
CA GLN A 471 -3.47 24.20 15.50
C GLN A 471 -4.72 25.06 15.41
N ASP A 472 -5.68 24.66 14.56
CA ASP A 472 -6.95 25.38 14.36
C ASP A 472 -7.73 25.48 15.69
N ILE A 473 -7.89 24.36 16.41
CA ILE A 473 -8.59 24.32 17.71
C ILE A 473 -7.85 25.16 18.77
N SER A 474 -6.52 25.09 18.79
CA SER A 474 -5.70 25.85 19.74
C SER A 474 -5.80 27.35 19.54
N GLU A 475 -5.80 27.83 18.29
CA GLU A 475 -5.97 29.24 17.96
C GLU A 475 -7.35 29.74 18.44
N MET A 476 -8.41 28.95 18.18
CA MET A 476 -9.77 29.32 18.56
C MET A 476 -10.00 29.36 20.07
N LEU A 477 -9.54 28.34 20.80
CA LEU A 477 -9.66 28.32 22.26
C LEU A 477 -8.72 29.33 22.94
N GLY A 478 -7.60 29.68 22.31
CA GLY A 478 -6.74 30.78 22.75
C GLY A 478 -7.47 32.13 22.77
N ALA A 479 -8.36 32.38 21.81
CA ALA A 479 -9.21 33.58 21.82
C ALA A 479 -10.22 33.57 23.00
N ALA A 480 -10.77 32.41 23.37
CA ALA A 480 -11.64 32.27 24.54
C ALA A 480 -10.88 32.46 25.87
N GLU A 481 -9.63 32.00 25.94
CA GLU A 481 -8.74 32.24 27.08
C GLU A 481 -8.44 33.74 27.28
N ALA A 482 -8.27 34.49 26.18
CA ALA A 482 -8.05 35.94 26.22
C ALA A 482 -9.28 36.74 26.70
N LEU A 483 -10.47 36.13 26.65
CA LEU A 483 -11.75 36.70 27.14
C LEU A 483 -12.12 36.24 28.56
N PRO A 484 -11.13 35.96 29.42
CA PRO A 484 -11.25 35.17 30.65
C PRO A 484 -12.43 34.17 30.77
N ILE A 485 -12.80 33.44 29.71
CA ILE A 485 -13.91 32.49 29.79
C ILE A 485 -13.52 31.31 30.69
N ARG A 486 -14.31 31.07 31.73
CA ARG A 486 -14.11 29.98 32.69
C ARG A 486 -14.10 28.63 31.97
N GLY A 487 -13.15 27.76 32.34
CA GLY A 487 -13.01 26.41 31.76
C GLY A 487 -12.24 26.35 30.44
N ALA A 488 -12.06 27.47 29.71
CA ALA A 488 -11.44 27.48 28.37
C ALA A 488 -10.02 26.86 28.34
N LYS A 489 -9.14 27.30 29.25
CA LYS A 489 -7.75 26.81 29.33
C LYS A 489 -7.65 25.33 29.67
N ALA A 490 -8.51 24.84 30.56
CA ALA A 490 -8.52 23.44 30.96
C ALA A 490 -9.08 22.56 29.83
N TYR A 491 -10.15 23.03 29.17
CA TYR A 491 -10.75 22.35 28.04
C TYR A 491 -9.80 22.22 26.84
N ARG A 492 -9.15 23.33 26.42
CA ARG A 492 -8.11 23.30 25.36
C ARG A 492 -7.01 22.29 25.68
N ALA A 493 -6.46 22.38 26.89
CA ALA A 493 -5.38 21.51 27.32
C ALA A 493 -5.78 20.02 27.28
N SER A 494 -7.04 19.69 27.56
CA SER A 494 -7.58 18.34 27.51
C SER A 494 -7.89 17.84 26.10
N LEU A 495 -8.38 18.72 25.22
CA LEU A 495 -8.57 18.42 23.80
C LEU A 495 -7.23 18.17 23.09
N ASP A 496 -6.21 18.99 23.36
CA ASP A 496 -4.86 18.75 22.83
C ASP A 496 -4.35 17.34 23.17
N ARG A 497 -4.56 16.90 24.41
CA ARG A 497 -4.20 15.53 24.84
C ARG A 497 -5.00 14.49 24.06
N LEU A 498 -6.31 14.67 23.94
CA LEU A 498 -7.19 13.77 23.19
C LEU A 498 -6.75 13.63 21.73
N MET A 499 -6.35 14.73 21.08
CA MET A 499 -5.86 14.73 19.71
C MET A 499 -4.50 14.04 19.56
N THR A 500 -3.60 14.20 20.53
CA THR A 500 -2.33 13.45 20.56
C THR A 500 -2.59 11.95 20.67
N TRP A 501 -3.53 11.52 21.52
CA TRP A 501 -3.96 10.12 21.60
C TRP A 501 -4.60 9.64 20.30
N GLY A 502 -5.48 10.45 19.70
CA GLY A 502 -6.13 10.13 18.42
C GLY A 502 -5.11 9.95 17.28
N SER A 503 -4.15 10.86 17.16
CA SER A 503 -3.06 10.76 16.19
C SER A 503 -2.20 9.51 16.41
N ALA A 504 -1.89 9.20 17.67
CA ALA A 504 -1.13 8.01 18.03
C ALA A 504 -1.89 6.71 17.70
N VAL A 505 -3.21 6.67 17.90
CA VAL A 505 -4.07 5.52 17.53
C VAL A 505 -4.12 5.36 16.01
N SER A 506 -4.48 6.42 15.26
CA SER A 506 -4.58 6.37 13.79
C SER A 506 -3.24 6.01 13.13
N GLY A 507 -2.12 6.55 13.63
CA GLY A 507 -0.79 6.23 13.11
C GLY A 507 -0.39 4.76 13.33
N THR A 508 -0.74 4.18 14.49
CA THR A 508 -0.49 2.74 14.74
C THR A 508 -1.44 1.85 13.94
N GLN A 509 -2.71 2.22 13.81
CA GLN A 509 -3.68 1.50 12.96
C GLN A 509 -3.23 1.45 11.51
N LEU A 510 -2.72 2.56 10.98
CA LEU A 510 -2.24 2.61 9.60
C LEU A 510 -0.99 1.76 9.38
N ALA A 511 -0.06 1.76 10.34
CA ALA A 511 1.10 0.87 10.30
C ALA A 511 0.69 -0.61 10.42
N LEU A 512 -0.31 -0.93 11.25
CA LEU A 512 -0.89 -2.27 11.33
C LEU A 512 -1.53 -2.68 9.99
N ILE A 513 -2.33 -1.81 9.38
CA ILE A 513 -2.94 -2.00 8.05
C ILE A 513 -1.88 -2.38 7.02
N GLN A 514 -0.78 -1.62 6.93
CA GLN A 514 0.30 -1.89 5.97
C GLN A 514 0.96 -3.26 6.22
N MET A 515 1.22 -3.60 7.49
CA MET A 515 1.81 -4.90 7.84
C MET A 515 0.85 -6.06 7.56
N SER A 516 -0.43 -5.90 7.92
CA SER A 516 -1.45 -6.91 7.70
C SER A 516 -1.72 -7.13 6.21
N ALA A 517 -1.78 -6.07 5.39
CA ALA A 517 -1.89 -6.18 3.93
C ALA A 517 -0.70 -6.95 3.34
N ARG A 518 0.53 -6.69 3.80
CA ARG A 518 1.71 -7.44 3.38
C ARG A 518 1.65 -8.92 3.76
N VAL A 519 1.13 -9.26 4.94
CA VAL A 519 0.93 -10.68 5.30
C VAL A 519 -0.14 -11.32 4.43
N VAL A 520 -1.26 -10.63 4.18
CA VAL A 520 -2.32 -11.12 3.29
C VAL A 520 -1.77 -11.42 1.90
N GLU A 521 -1.01 -10.49 1.31
CA GLU A 521 -0.33 -10.66 0.04
C GLU A 521 0.56 -11.92 0.03
N LEU A 522 1.48 -12.03 1.00
CA LEU A 522 2.44 -13.12 1.08
C LEU A 522 1.79 -14.49 1.29
N GLU A 523 0.70 -14.56 2.04
CA GLU A 523 -0.03 -15.81 2.26
C GLU A 523 -0.87 -16.20 1.02
N LEU A 524 -1.50 -15.24 0.32
CA LEU A 524 -2.17 -15.50 -0.96
C LEU A 524 -1.19 -15.99 -2.02
N GLU A 525 -0.03 -15.34 -2.12
CA GLU A 525 1.09 -15.77 -2.98
C GLU A 525 1.55 -17.19 -2.65
N LYS A 526 1.81 -17.46 -1.37
CA LYS A 526 2.25 -18.77 -0.91
C LYS A 526 1.24 -19.86 -1.28
N THR A 527 -0.06 -19.62 -1.08
CA THR A 527 -1.11 -20.57 -1.45
C THR A 527 -1.12 -20.82 -2.96
N ALA A 528 -1.02 -19.77 -3.79
CA ALA A 528 -0.97 -19.92 -5.24
C ALA A 528 0.26 -20.72 -5.69
N ILE A 529 1.44 -20.45 -5.14
CA ILE A 529 2.68 -21.18 -5.47
C ILE A 529 2.58 -22.64 -5.04
N LEU A 530 2.07 -22.94 -3.85
CA LEU A 530 1.91 -24.34 -3.40
C LEU A 530 0.97 -25.12 -4.33
N GLU A 531 -0.12 -24.52 -4.80
CA GLU A 531 -0.99 -25.13 -5.79
C GLU A 531 -0.31 -25.32 -7.15
N ASP A 532 0.51 -24.36 -7.59
CA ASP A 532 1.32 -24.48 -8.83
C ASP A 532 2.37 -25.58 -8.71
N LEU A 533 3.02 -25.73 -7.55
CA LEU A 533 4.00 -26.79 -7.28
C LEU A 533 3.36 -28.18 -7.38
N GLU A 534 2.22 -28.41 -6.71
CA GLU A 534 1.50 -29.69 -6.77
C GLU A 534 1.08 -30.03 -8.22
N ARG A 535 0.68 -29.01 -9.00
CA ARG A 535 0.35 -29.17 -10.42
C ARG A 535 1.57 -29.55 -11.25
N VAL A 536 2.66 -28.82 -11.09
CA VAL A 536 3.91 -29.06 -11.84
C VAL A 536 4.47 -30.45 -11.50
N GLU A 537 4.49 -30.85 -10.24
CA GLU A 537 4.89 -32.20 -9.82
C GLU A 537 4.06 -33.27 -10.55
N ALA A 538 2.73 -33.14 -10.55
CA ALA A 538 1.84 -34.07 -11.22
C ALA A 538 1.95 -34.05 -12.76
N LEU A 539 2.33 -32.92 -13.36
CA LEU A 539 2.58 -32.81 -14.80
C LEU A 539 3.92 -33.46 -15.16
N ILE A 540 4.98 -33.19 -14.40
CA ILE A 540 6.31 -33.80 -14.58
C ILE A 540 6.23 -35.33 -14.55
N GLU A 541 5.43 -35.92 -13.65
CA GLU A 541 5.22 -37.37 -13.61
C GLU A 541 4.58 -37.93 -14.90
N LYS A 542 3.79 -37.11 -15.60
CA LYS A 542 3.09 -37.46 -16.85
C LYS A 542 3.86 -37.05 -18.10
N ILE A 543 5.02 -36.42 -17.97
CA ILE A 543 5.91 -36.14 -19.10
C ILE A 543 6.52 -37.48 -19.54
N GLU A 544 5.95 -38.02 -20.62
CA GLU A 544 6.50 -39.07 -21.48
C GLU A 544 7.14 -38.43 -22.73
N GLU A 545 6.96 -38.98 -23.94
CA GLU A 545 7.46 -38.37 -25.21
C GLU A 545 6.62 -37.17 -25.72
N ASP A 546 5.53 -36.79 -25.02
CA ASP A 546 4.59 -35.75 -25.44
C ASP A 546 4.98 -34.36 -24.89
N GLU A 547 5.37 -33.45 -25.79
CA GLU A 547 5.77 -32.06 -25.48
C GLU A 547 4.62 -31.20 -24.91
N SER A 548 3.35 -31.61 -25.03
CA SER A 548 2.22 -30.78 -24.60
C SER A 548 2.15 -30.54 -23.09
N ASN A 549 2.48 -31.55 -22.27
CA ASN A 549 2.57 -31.40 -20.80
C ASN A 549 3.75 -30.50 -20.40
N MET A 550 4.83 -30.50 -21.20
CA MET A 550 6.01 -29.66 -20.96
C MET A 550 5.67 -28.17 -21.11
N LEU A 551 4.88 -27.81 -22.12
CA LEU A 551 4.40 -26.43 -22.34
C LEU A 551 3.47 -25.94 -21.21
N GLU A 552 2.81 -26.85 -20.50
CA GLU A 552 1.97 -26.50 -19.35
C GLU A 552 2.82 -26.30 -18.09
N VAL A 553 3.87 -27.11 -17.91
CA VAL A 553 4.90 -26.91 -16.86
C VAL A 553 5.63 -25.58 -17.02
N GLU A 554 6.01 -25.21 -18.24
CA GLU A 554 6.63 -23.92 -18.57
C GLU A 554 5.85 -22.73 -18.00
N LYS A 555 4.52 -22.72 -18.20
CA LYS A 555 3.66 -21.61 -17.76
C LYS A 555 3.63 -21.47 -16.24
N TYR A 556 3.47 -22.58 -15.52
CA TYR A 556 3.41 -22.55 -14.05
C TYR A 556 4.77 -22.22 -13.43
N LEU A 557 5.86 -22.70 -14.03
CA LEU A 557 7.21 -22.36 -13.59
C LEU A 557 7.56 -20.90 -13.88
N PHE A 558 7.16 -20.36 -15.04
CA PHE A 558 7.30 -18.93 -15.36
C PHE A 558 6.51 -18.04 -14.40
N ARG A 559 5.28 -18.42 -14.05
CA ARG A 559 4.48 -17.71 -13.05
C ARG A 559 5.18 -17.70 -11.69
N SER A 560 5.68 -18.86 -11.25
CA SER A 560 6.44 -18.99 -10.00
C SER A 560 7.74 -18.18 -10.03
N TYR A 561 8.44 -18.15 -11.15
CA TYR A 561 9.62 -17.32 -11.41
C TYR A 561 9.32 -15.83 -11.18
N ASN A 562 8.22 -15.31 -11.72
CA ASN A 562 7.87 -13.90 -11.57
C ASN A 562 7.45 -13.53 -10.15
N PHE A 563 6.82 -14.44 -9.42
CA PHE A 563 6.40 -14.17 -8.04
C PHE A 563 7.56 -13.83 -7.11
N PHE A 564 8.65 -14.58 -7.18
CA PHE A 564 9.83 -14.34 -6.33
C PHE A 564 10.66 -13.12 -6.72
N LYS A 565 10.31 -12.39 -7.80
CA LYS A 565 10.87 -11.06 -8.08
C LYS A 565 10.33 -10.00 -7.09
N ARG A 566 9.10 -10.17 -6.58
CA ARG A 566 8.46 -9.24 -5.61
C ARG A 566 9.27 -8.99 -4.34
N PRO A 567 9.72 -10.02 -3.59
CA PRO A 567 10.51 -9.77 -2.38
C PRO A 567 11.86 -9.12 -2.69
N LEU A 568 12.48 -9.39 -3.85
CA LEU A 568 13.68 -8.68 -4.30
C LEU A 568 13.38 -7.21 -4.58
N TYR A 569 12.34 -6.92 -5.36
CA TYR A 569 11.90 -5.55 -5.66
C TYR A 569 11.62 -4.74 -4.37
N THR A 570 10.82 -5.30 -3.45
CA THR A 570 10.56 -4.67 -2.14
C THR A 570 11.84 -4.42 -1.35
N THR A 571 12.77 -5.37 -1.39
CA THR A 571 14.04 -5.23 -0.70
C THR A 571 14.90 -4.13 -1.33
N GLN A 572 14.89 -3.95 -2.65
CA GLN A 572 15.56 -2.84 -3.32
C GLN A 572 14.92 -1.49 -3.02
N LEU A 573 13.58 -1.40 -3.03
CA LEU A 573 12.87 -0.17 -2.62
C LEU A 573 13.26 0.22 -1.20
N ASN A 574 13.25 -0.76 -0.29
CA ASN A 574 13.65 -0.54 1.10
C ASN A 574 15.13 -0.15 1.22
N TYR A 575 16.01 -0.80 0.45
CA TYR A 575 17.42 -0.43 0.38
C TYR A 575 17.58 1.02 -0.06
N ASN A 576 16.96 1.41 -1.17
CA ASN A 576 17.03 2.75 -1.74
C ASN A 576 16.52 3.82 -0.77
N ALA A 577 15.42 3.53 -0.09
CA ALA A 577 14.86 4.40 0.92
C ALA A 577 15.79 4.55 2.13
N ALA A 578 16.39 3.45 2.61
CA ALA A 578 17.39 3.47 3.67
C ALA A 578 18.68 4.20 3.24
N LEU A 579 19.14 4.01 2.00
CA LEU A 579 20.27 4.74 1.42
C LEU A 579 19.96 6.23 1.37
N LYS A 580 18.78 6.62 0.88
CA LYS A 580 18.34 8.02 0.83
C LYS A 580 18.29 8.64 2.22
N TYR A 581 17.80 7.90 3.22
CA TYR A 581 17.76 8.36 4.61
C TYR A 581 19.16 8.57 5.23
N ASN A 582 20.14 7.73 4.89
CA ASN A 582 21.49 7.82 5.45
C ASN A 582 22.40 8.77 4.63
N THR A 583 22.22 8.85 3.33
CA THR A 583 23.15 9.53 2.42
C THR A 583 22.60 10.83 1.85
N PHE A 584 21.27 11.04 1.92
CA PHE A 584 20.55 12.15 1.28
C PHE A 584 20.65 12.15 -0.26
N LYS A 585 21.08 11.01 -0.82
CA LYS A 585 21.18 10.77 -2.25
C LYS A 585 20.30 9.59 -2.61
N ASN A 586 19.68 9.66 -3.79
CA ASN A 586 19.03 8.48 -4.34
C ASN A 586 20.09 7.44 -4.71
N SER A 587 19.72 6.16 -4.64
CA SER A 587 20.57 5.11 -5.21
C SER A 587 20.70 5.31 -6.72
N SER A 588 21.83 4.85 -7.25
CA SER A 588 22.00 4.69 -8.69
C SER A 588 21.15 3.55 -9.25
N VAL A 589 20.67 2.63 -8.41
CA VAL A 589 19.71 1.59 -8.78
C VAL A 589 18.29 2.15 -8.81
N VAL A 590 17.62 1.98 -9.96
CA VAL A 590 16.17 2.18 -10.09
C VAL A 590 15.51 0.80 -10.05
N PRO A 591 14.80 0.44 -8.97
CA PRO A 591 14.18 -0.87 -8.84
C PRO A 591 13.14 -1.05 -9.94
N LYS A 592 13.17 -2.22 -10.58
CA LYS A 592 12.20 -2.63 -11.60
C LYS A 592 11.72 -4.02 -11.23
N LEU A 593 10.41 -4.21 -11.16
CA LEU A 593 9.81 -5.49 -10.77
C LEU A 593 10.22 -6.60 -11.73
N ASN A 594 10.27 -6.30 -13.02
CA ASN A 594 10.54 -7.25 -14.08
C ASN A 594 12.03 -7.35 -14.44
N SER A 595 12.93 -6.90 -13.55
CA SER A 595 14.35 -7.18 -13.70
C SER A 595 14.60 -8.69 -13.76
N THR A 596 15.55 -9.11 -14.59
CA THR A 596 16.09 -10.47 -14.55
C THR A 596 16.87 -10.71 -13.25
N TYR A 597 17.08 -11.96 -12.82
CA TYR A 597 17.91 -12.21 -11.63
C TYR A 597 19.37 -11.77 -11.82
N ASP A 598 19.87 -11.75 -13.05
CA ASP A 598 21.16 -11.15 -13.39
C ASP A 598 21.20 -9.63 -13.21
N GLU A 599 20.14 -8.93 -13.61
CA GLU A 599 20.01 -7.50 -13.31
C GLU A 599 19.86 -7.26 -11.81
N TYR A 600 19.12 -8.11 -11.10
CA TYR A 600 19.06 -8.09 -9.65
C TYR A 600 20.46 -8.30 -9.02
N ASN A 601 21.30 -9.18 -9.56
CA ASN A 601 22.71 -9.36 -9.16
C ASN A 601 23.55 -8.11 -9.44
N LYS A 602 23.44 -7.51 -10.62
CA LYS A 602 24.12 -6.24 -10.96
C LYS A 602 23.68 -5.10 -10.05
N ASN A 603 22.39 -5.04 -9.72
CA ASN A 603 21.83 -4.06 -8.81
C ASN A 603 22.38 -4.25 -7.40
N LEU A 604 22.58 -5.48 -6.92
CA LEU A 604 23.22 -5.73 -5.62
C LEU A 604 24.65 -5.21 -5.57
N VAL A 605 25.44 -5.49 -6.62
CA VAL A 605 26.82 -4.98 -6.74
C VAL A 605 26.81 -3.45 -6.74
N THR A 606 25.88 -2.85 -7.49
CA THR A 606 25.73 -1.39 -7.59
C THR A 606 25.30 -0.77 -6.26
N MET A 607 24.36 -1.37 -5.55
CA MET A 607 23.97 -1.00 -4.20
C MET A 607 25.16 -1.07 -3.24
N ASN A 608 25.90 -2.18 -3.25
CA ASN A 608 27.11 -2.31 -2.44
C ASN A 608 28.17 -1.24 -2.79
N GLN A 609 28.29 -0.88 -4.07
CA GLN A 609 29.17 0.20 -4.51
C GLN A 609 28.68 1.58 -4.04
N ASP A 610 27.38 1.89 -4.14
CA ASP A 610 26.77 3.11 -3.61
C ASP A 610 27.06 3.26 -2.11
N LEU A 611 26.97 2.16 -1.35
CA LEU A 611 27.35 2.11 0.06
C LEU A 611 28.85 2.36 0.22
N ILE A 612 29.73 1.62 -0.46
CA ILE A 612 31.20 1.77 -0.35
C ILE A 612 31.64 3.20 -0.70
N ASP A 613 31.10 3.79 -1.76
CA ASP A 613 31.39 5.15 -2.20
C ASP A 613 30.92 6.17 -1.16
N HIS A 614 29.72 5.96 -0.58
CA HIS A 614 29.27 6.76 0.53
C HIS A 614 30.24 6.66 1.71
N LEU A 615 30.61 5.46 2.14
CA LEU A 615 31.53 5.27 3.27
C LEU A 615 32.90 5.90 3.02
N SER A 616 33.41 5.77 1.80
CA SER A 616 34.70 6.33 1.40
C SER A 616 34.69 7.86 1.33
N SER A 617 33.51 8.47 1.12
CA SER A 617 33.33 9.93 1.13
C SER A 617 33.30 10.55 2.53
N LEU A 618 33.22 9.73 3.59
CA LEU A 618 33.12 10.21 4.96
C LEU A 618 34.49 10.64 5.48
N ASN A 619 34.70 11.95 5.60
CA ASN A 619 35.99 12.55 5.99
C ASN A 619 36.22 12.61 7.51
N SER A 620 35.33 12.04 8.33
CA SER A 620 35.42 12.17 9.80
C SER A 620 34.73 11.01 10.50
N TYR A 621 35.32 10.56 11.61
CA TYR A 621 34.74 9.57 12.50
C TYR A 621 33.40 10.07 13.09
N PRO A 622 32.45 9.17 13.37
CA PRO A 622 31.25 9.50 14.13
C PRO A 622 31.64 10.12 15.45
N GLN A 623 31.04 11.26 15.74
CA GLN A 623 31.19 11.90 17.02
C GLN A 623 29.91 11.64 17.79
N ASN A 624 30.05 10.98 18.92
CA ASN A 624 28.97 10.81 19.88
C ASN A 624 28.93 12.03 20.79
N TYR A 625 27.74 12.55 21.03
CA TYR A 625 27.51 13.67 21.92
C TYR A 625 26.49 13.30 22.97
N LYS A 626 26.74 13.74 24.20
CA LYS A 626 25.77 13.63 25.28
C LYS A 626 25.37 15.02 25.70
N TYR A 627 24.09 15.31 25.66
CA TYR A 627 23.53 16.58 26.09
C TYR A 627 22.47 16.31 27.14
N THR A 628 22.52 17.04 28.24
CA THR A 628 21.42 17.09 29.20
C THR A 628 21.06 18.55 29.38
N PHE A 629 19.80 18.89 29.18
CA PHE A 629 19.32 20.26 29.34
C PHE A 629 18.00 20.27 30.11
N PRO A 630 17.79 21.28 30.97
CA PRO A 630 16.50 21.54 31.58
C PRO A 630 15.54 22.12 30.54
N LEU A 631 14.24 21.81 30.66
CA LEU A 631 13.23 22.39 29.77
C LEU A 631 12.75 23.76 30.25
N GLU A 632 12.86 24.07 31.55
CA GLU A 632 12.51 25.34 32.18
C GLU A 632 11.14 25.91 31.72
N ASN A 633 10.14 25.03 31.62
CA ASN A 633 8.83 25.38 31.08
C ASN A 633 7.70 24.99 32.03
N GLU A 634 7.03 26.00 32.60
CA GLU A 634 5.93 25.80 33.55
C GLU A 634 4.76 24.99 32.96
N ASP A 635 4.49 25.12 31.66
CA ASP A 635 3.40 24.39 31.00
C ASP A 635 3.73 22.90 30.83
N ILE A 636 5.02 22.54 30.73
CA ILE A 636 5.47 21.14 30.70
C ILE A 636 5.33 20.52 32.09
N VAL A 637 5.80 21.21 33.13
CA VAL A 637 5.64 20.78 34.53
C VAL A 637 4.17 20.62 34.87
N LYS A 638 3.33 21.57 34.46
CA LYS A 638 1.89 21.51 34.61
C LYS A 638 1.31 20.31 33.85
N SER A 639 1.73 20.08 32.60
CA SER A 639 1.24 18.96 31.80
C SER A 639 1.59 17.60 32.42
N LEU A 640 2.82 17.41 32.92
CA LEU A 640 3.20 16.21 33.66
C LEU A 640 2.39 16.01 34.94
N LYS A 641 2.16 17.07 35.74
CA LYS A 641 1.36 16.98 36.97
C LYS A 641 -0.10 16.62 36.71
N GLU A 642 -0.64 17.03 35.57
CA GLU A 642 -2.06 16.87 35.25
C GLU A 642 -2.38 15.62 34.42
N SER A 643 -1.48 15.18 33.54
CA SER A 643 -1.71 14.03 32.65
C SER A 643 -0.57 13.04 32.59
N GLY A 644 0.53 13.28 33.31
CA GLY A 644 1.71 12.43 33.22
C GLY A 644 2.41 12.47 31.85
N GLU A 645 2.07 13.41 30.97
CA GLU A 645 2.65 13.44 29.62
C GLU A 645 2.83 14.85 29.04
N PHE A 646 3.76 14.98 28.12
CA PHE A 646 3.97 16.18 27.30
C PHE A 646 4.67 15.83 25.98
N THR A 647 4.53 16.72 25.00
CA THR A 647 5.18 16.60 23.68
C THR A 647 6.02 17.82 23.41
N ILE A 648 7.23 17.60 22.91
CA ILE A 648 8.12 18.64 22.41
C ILE A 648 8.33 18.47 20.92
N SER A 649 8.45 19.58 20.20
CA SER A 649 8.80 19.60 18.78
C SER A 649 10.17 20.23 18.63
N ILE A 650 11.06 19.57 17.91
CA ILE A 650 12.39 20.11 17.60
C ILE A 650 12.45 20.49 16.13
N ASN A 651 12.49 21.79 15.83
CA ASN A 651 12.45 22.29 14.46
C ASN A 651 13.86 22.34 13.82
N LYS A 652 13.92 22.61 12.51
CA LYS A 652 15.17 22.71 11.73
C LYS A 652 16.19 23.73 12.28
N ASN A 653 15.74 24.74 13.00
CA ASN A 653 16.60 25.74 13.65
C ASN A 653 17.11 25.27 15.03
N LYS A 654 16.84 24.00 15.39
CA LYS A 654 17.13 23.36 16.68
C LYS A 654 16.44 24.07 17.85
N TYR A 655 15.26 24.64 17.62
CA TYR A 655 14.43 25.13 18.70
C TYR A 655 13.49 24.03 19.19
N VAL A 656 13.36 23.91 20.50
CA VAL A 656 12.23 23.24 21.15
C VAL A 656 11.06 24.21 21.14
N SER A 657 9.96 23.79 20.53
CA SER A 657 8.66 24.35 20.84
C SER A 657 7.85 23.35 21.67
N PHE A 658 7.02 23.90 22.55
CA PHE A 658 6.03 23.14 23.27
C PHE A 658 4.67 23.43 22.64
N GLN A 659 3.86 22.41 22.45
CA GLN A 659 2.62 22.50 21.69
C GLN A 659 1.63 23.55 22.22
N LYS A 660 1.71 23.92 23.51
CA LYS A 660 0.83 24.92 24.16
C LYS A 660 1.47 26.28 24.42
N ASN A 661 2.73 26.51 24.02
CA ASN A 661 3.48 27.74 24.29
C ASN A 661 3.98 28.39 22.98
N PRO A 662 3.72 29.69 22.73
CA PRO A 662 4.13 30.37 21.49
C PRO A 662 5.64 30.67 21.42
N PHE A 663 6.40 30.44 22.49
CA PHE A 663 7.83 30.72 22.56
C PHE A 663 8.66 29.48 22.20
N GLU A 664 9.56 29.65 21.24
CA GLU A 664 10.56 28.66 20.86
C GLU A 664 11.84 28.85 21.67
N TYR A 665 12.40 27.76 22.22
CA TYR A 665 13.64 27.76 22.99
C TYR A 665 14.78 27.14 22.17
N ASN A 666 15.90 27.83 22.00
CA ASN A 666 16.99 27.29 21.21
C ASN A 666 17.74 26.19 21.99
N ILE A 667 17.68 24.91 21.58
CA ILE A 667 18.46 23.83 22.23
C ILE A 667 19.95 24.13 22.15
N SER A 668 20.39 24.79 21.09
CA SER A 668 21.78 25.16 20.86
C SER A 668 22.31 26.21 21.85
N SER A 669 21.45 26.90 22.61
CA SER A 669 21.90 27.75 23.72
C SER A 669 22.12 26.99 25.03
N PHE A 670 21.60 25.76 25.14
CA PHE A 670 21.78 24.88 26.30
C PHE A 670 22.86 23.81 26.08
N ALA A 671 23.13 23.48 24.81
CA ALA A 671 24.29 22.72 24.39
C ALA A 671 25.48 23.65 24.13
N ASP A 672 26.72 23.19 24.32
CA ASP A 672 27.88 23.88 23.74
C ASP A 672 27.58 24.18 22.26
N ASN A 673 27.91 25.39 21.76
CA ASN A 673 27.58 25.96 20.43
C ASN A 673 27.73 25.02 19.21
N THR A 674 28.32 23.86 19.40
CA THR A 674 28.46 22.70 18.53
C THR A 674 27.19 22.14 17.88
N LEU A 675 25.97 22.28 18.43
CA LEU A 675 24.75 21.73 17.80
C LEU A 675 24.17 22.61 16.69
N LYS A 676 24.42 23.92 16.73
CA LYS A 676 23.76 24.92 15.88
C LYS A 676 24.08 24.76 14.40
N ASP A 677 25.32 24.41 14.09
CA ASP A 677 25.84 24.33 12.72
C ASP A 677 25.94 22.87 12.22
N ARG A 678 25.33 21.92 12.94
CA ARG A 678 25.40 20.50 12.62
C ARG A 678 24.13 20.02 11.91
N ASP A 679 24.35 19.63 10.67
CA ASP A 679 23.47 18.80 9.86
C ASP A 679 23.55 17.34 10.31
N ARG A 680 22.54 16.53 9.94
CA ARG A 680 22.60 15.05 10.05
C ARG A 680 22.81 14.51 11.46
N ILE A 681 21.93 14.92 12.38
CA ILE A 681 21.98 14.52 13.80
C ILE A 681 20.99 13.37 14.05
N ARG A 682 21.52 12.22 14.46
CA ARG A 682 20.79 11.02 14.85
C ARG A 682 20.68 10.93 16.36
N VAL A 683 19.57 10.37 16.85
CA VAL A 683 19.30 10.17 18.27
C VAL A 683 19.45 8.69 18.60
N ASN A 684 20.48 8.36 19.37
CA ASN A 684 20.76 7.00 19.82
C ASN A 684 19.97 6.69 21.10
N LYS A 685 19.92 7.66 22.02
CA LYS A 685 19.19 7.53 23.29
C LYS A 685 18.49 8.83 23.62
N ILE A 686 17.28 8.71 24.15
CA ILE A 686 16.54 9.83 24.72
C ILE A 686 16.05 9.44 26.09
N GLY A 687 16.37 10.27 27.07
CA GLY A 687 16.04 10.06 28.46
C GLY A 687 15.38 11.29 29.06
N ILE A 688 14.65 11.06 30.14
CA ILE A 688 13.90 12.08 30.85
C ILE A 688 14.05 11.88 32.35
N GLN A 689 14.38 12.95 33.07
CA GLN A 689 14.49 12.92 34.52
C GLN A 689 13.69 14.05 35.14
N LEU A 690 12.92 13.73 36.17
CA LEU A 690 12.17 14.70 36.96
C LEU A 690 13.11 15.49 37.87
N VAL A 691 12.90 16.80 37.96
CA VAL A 691 13.69 17.72 38.80
C VAL A 691 12.78 18.39 39.83
N GLY A 692 13.13 18.27 41.10
CA GLY A 692 12.36 18.85 42.19
C GLY A 692 13.09 18.69 43.52
N ASN A 693 12.83 19.60 44.45
CA ASN A 693 13.35 19.45 45.81
C ASN A 693 12.44 18.47 46.54
N ASP A 694 13.00 17.42 47.12
CA ASP A 694 12.26 16.40 47.88
C ASP A 694 11.23 15.63 47.03
N LEU A 695 11.55 15.35 45.77
CA LEU A 695 10.78 14.37 45.00
C LEU A 695 10.83 13.00 45.70
N PRO A 696 9.73 12.24 45.76
CA PRO A 696 9.73 10.93 46.40
C PRO A 696 10.71 9.97 45.75
N ASP A 697 11.41 9.20 46.58
CA ASP A 697 12.18 8.05 46.14
C ASP A 697 11.24 7.03 45.48
N GLY A 698 11.69 6.42 44.38
CA GLY A 698 10.84 5.51 43.64
C GLY A 698 11.36 5.14 42.26
N TYR A 699 10.64 4.23 41.62
CA TYR A 699 10.87 3.80 40.26
C TYR A 699 10.02 4.65 39.30
N TYR A 700 10.67 5.38 38.41
CA TYR A 700 10.01 6.18 37.39
C TYR A 700 10.23 5.55 36.02
N ARG A 701 9.15 5.26 35.29
CA ARG A 701 9.20 4.69 33.94
C ARG A 701 8.47 5.56 32.94
N PHE A 702 9.19 6.04 31.94
CA PHE A 702 8.66 6.86 30.87
C PHE A 702 8.63 6.08 29.56
N GLN A 703 7.50 6.15 28.89
CA GLN A 703 7.38 5.85 27.48
C GLN A 703 7.77 7.09 26.68
N VAL A 704 8.81 6.98 25.86
CA VAL A 704 9.23 8.02 24.92
C VAL A 704 8.85 7.59 23.51
N SER A 705 8.10 8.41 22.79
CA SER A 705 7.63 8.11 21.43
C SER A 705 7.88 9.25 20.46
N HIS A 706 7.83 8.94 19.17
CA HIS A 706 7.90 9.92 18.10
C HIS A 706 6.72 9.80 17.12
N SER A 707 6.40 10.89 16.41
CA SER A 707 5.31 10.90 15.41
C SER A 707 5.59 10.07 14.17
N GLY A 708 6.85 9.67 13.94
CA GLY A 708 7.26 8.94 12.74
C GLY A 708 7.62 9.85 11.58
N GLN A 709 7.35 11.16 11.68
CA GLN A 709 7.87 12.16 10.76
C GLN A 709 9.17 12.74 11.32
N PHE A 710 10.21 12.72 10.50
CA PHE A 710 11.53 13.19 10.81
C PHE A 710 11.97 14.20 9.79
N GLN A 711 12.46 15.34 10.25
CA GLN A 711 13.15 16.29 9.40
C GLN A 711 14.66 16.06 9.52
N ASP A 712 15.39 16.43 8.48
CA ASP A 712 16.84 16.56 8.57
C ASP A 712 17.33 17.66 7.64
N THR A 713 18.52 18.17 7.92
CA THR A 713 19.19 19.16 7.07
C THR A 713 20.49 18.56 6.57
N TYR A 714 20.76 18.75 5.29
CA TYR A 714 22.03 18.39 4.68
C TYR A 714 22.42 19.41 3.63
N LEU A 715 23.59 20.04 3.81
CA LEU A 715 24.11 21.07 2.91
C LEU A 715 23.11 22.21 2.69
N GLY A 716 22.38 22.60 3.74
CA GLY A 716 21.36 23.64 3.69
C GLY A 716 20.02 23.24 3.04
N THR A 717 19.88 22.00 2.58
CA THR A 717 18.62 21.46 2.06
C THR A 717 17.87 20.71 3.17
N SER A 718 16.58 20.99 3.33
CA SER A 718 15.72 20.25 4.28
C SER A 718 15.11 19.02 3.61
N TYR A 719 15.08 17.93 4.34
CA TYR A 719 14.45 16.67 3.94
C TYR A 719 13.42 16.28 4.99
N THR A 720 12.32 15.68 4.52
CA THR A 720 11.32 15.06 5.38
C THR A 720 11.30 13.58 5.08
N PHE A 721 11.26 12.80 6.14
CA PHE A 721 11.31 11.35 6.15
C PHE A 721 10.20 10.81 7.03
N ASN A 722 9.57 9.73 6.60
CA ASN A 722 8.44 9.16 7.31
C ASN A 722 8.71 7.70 7.67
N THR A 723 8.42 7.30 8.88
CA THR A 723 8.44 5.92 9.34
C THR A 723 7.24 5.69 10.24
N SER A 724 6.97 4.45 10.64
CA SER A 724 5.91 4.20 11.60
C SER A 724 6.24 4.86 12.95
N PRO A 725 5.27 5.48 13.64
CA PRO A 725 5.47 5.93 15.02
C PRO A 725 5.97 4.77 15.90
N GLN A 726 6.99 5.02 16.73
CA GLN A 726 7.49 4.03 17.68
C GLN A 726 7.56 4.62 19.08
N TYR A 727 7.72 3.74 20.07
CA TYR A 727 8.03 4.14 21.43
C TYR A 727 9.07 3.21 22.06
N LYS A 728 9.77 3.74 23.07
CA LYS A 728 10.73 3.03 23.90
C LYS A 728 10.56 3.44 25.35
N PHE A 729 11.10 2.63 26.25
CA PHE A 729 11.09 2.93 27.67
C PHE A 729 12.41 3.53 28.13
N TYR A 730 12.31 4.60 28.90
CA TYR A 730 13.37 5.10 29.75
C TYR A 730 12.92 4.94 31.20
N SER A 731 13.70 4.30 32.05
CA SER A 731 13.35 4.14 33.45
C SER A 731 14.54 4.25 34.39
N TYR A 732 14.28 4.74 35.59
CA TYR A 732 15.29 4.94 36.62
C TYR A 732 14.71 4.80 38.02
N ASN A 733 15.56 4.42 38.97
CA ASN A 733 15.28 4.52 40.40
C ASN A 733 15.86 5.84 40.93
N SER A 734 15.04 6.64 41.60
CA SER A 734 15.45 7.84 42.33
C SER A 734 15.62 7.50 43.81
N VAL A 735 16.78 7.84 44.38
CA VAL A 735 17.05 7.78 45.83
C VAL A 735 17.72 9.08 46.25
N GLY A 736 17.00 9.93 46.99
CA GLY A 736 17.39 11.31 47.25
C GLY A 736 17.59 12.09 45.95
N SER A 737 18.79 12.63 45.76
CA SER A 737 19.18 13.33 44.52
C SER A 737 19.90 12.45 43.49
N GLN A 738 20.00 11.14 43.73
CA GLN A 738 20.71 10.22 42.84
C GLN A 738 19.73 9.39 42.03
N ASN A 739 19.94 9.36 40.71
CA ASN A 739 19.17 8.55 39.76
C ASN A 739 20.03 7.39 39.25
N SER A 740 19.53 6.16 39.37
CA SER A 740 20.10 4.95 38.80
C SER A 740 19.27 4.52 37.59
N ILE A 741 19.84 4.59 36.38
CA ILE A 741 19.15 4.24 35.14
C ILE A 741 18.99 2.70 35.06
N ILE A 742 17.77 2.24 34.78
CA ILE A 742 17.43 0.82 34.56
C ILE A 742 17.25 0.56 33.07
N GLU A 743 16.34 1.29 32.41
CA GLU A 743 16.21 1.33 30.95
C GLU A 743 16.70 2.69 30.47
N ASP A 744 17.69 2.72 29.59
CA ASP A 744 18.39 3.95 29.24
C ASP A 744 17.79 4.73 28.05
N GLY A 745 16.57 4.35 27.63
CA GLY A 745 15.88 5.02 26.53
C GLY A 745 16.61 4.89 25.21
N THR A 746 17.37 3.81 25.03
CA THR A 746 17.93 3.43 23.74
C THR A 746 16.81 3.34 22.71
N ILE A 747 16.89 4.18 21.68
CA ILE A 747 15.84 4.27 20.65
C ILE A 747 15.97 3.17 19.60
N ASN A 748 17.14 2.53 19.59
CA ASN A 748 17.45 1.39 18.76
C ASN A 748 16.42 0.26 19.00
N GLU A 749 15.76 -0.19 17.94
CA GLU A 749 15.00 -1.44 17.98
C GLU A 749 15.95 -2.63 18.04
N ASP A 750 15.77 -3.49 19.04
CA ASP A 750 16.45 -4.78 19.12
C ASP A 750 15.71 -5.77 18.20
N PHE A 751 16.10 -5.80 16.92
CA PHE A 751 15.84 -6.95 16.03
C PHE A 751 16.99 -7.97 16.13
N GLY A 752 17.64 -8.06 17.29
CA GLY A 752 18.99 -8.58 17.43
C GLY A 752 20.03 -7.50 17.04
N PRO A 753 20.95 -7.73 16.09
CA PRO A 753 22.09 -6.83 15.86
C PRO A 753 21.80 -5.51 15.08
N TYR A 754 20.54 -5.13 14.84
CA TYR A 754 20.17 -4.07 13.87
C TYR A 754 19.66 -2.79 14.55
N ILE A 755 19.83 -1.60 13.94
CA ILE A 755 19.48 -0.30 14.55
C ILE A 755 18.90 0.67 13.50
N PHE A 756 17.64 1.11 13.68
CA PHE A 756 17.14 2.36 13.10
C PHE A 756 17.48 3.50 14.05
N GLU A 757 18.15 4.55 13.54
CA GLU A 757 18.45 5.75 14.33
C GLU A 757 17.58 6.91 13.81
N PRO A 758 16.62 7.41 14.60
CA PRO A 758 15.79 8.56 14.22
C PRO A 758 16.59 9.86 14.18
N THR A 759 16.10 10.86 13.44
CA THR A 759 16.68 12.22 13.47
C THR A 759 16.26 12.94 14.75
N LEU A 760 17.03 13.95 15.17
CA LEU A 760 16.65 14.81 16.29
C LEU A 760 15.38 15.64 15.98
N LEU A 761 15.20 16.04 14.73
CA LEU A 761 14.13 16.95 14.31
C LEU A 761 12.82 16.17 14.14
N SER A 762 12.06 16.05 15.23
CA SER A 762 10.79 15.35 15.26
C SER A 762 9.93 15.88 16.41
N ASN A 763 8.72 15.33 16.51
CA ASN A 763 7.87 15.47 17.68
C ASN A 763 8.16 14.30 18.62
N TRP A 764 8.63 14.61 19.82
CA TRP A 764 8.94 13.64 20.87
C TRP A 764 7.93 13.75 22.00
N THR A 765 7.23 12.65 22.28
CA THR A 765 6.24 12.57 23.36
C THR A 765 6.80 11.76 24.50
N PHE A 766 6.67 12.27 25.72
CA PHE A 766 7.10 11.62 26.95
C PHE A 766 5.89 11.37 27.83
N LYS A 767 5.67 10.11 28.20
CA LYS A 767 4.56 9.68 29.07
C LYS A 767 5.09 8.90 30.26
N LEU A 768 4.87 9.40 31.47
CA LEU A 768 5.10 8.68 32.72
C LEU A 768 4.07 7.55 32.85
N LYS A 769 4.54 6.31 32.97
CA LYS A 769 3.70 5.16 33.28
C LYS A 769 3.23 5.24 34.72
N ASP A 770 2.00 4.79 34.95
CA ASP A 770 1.35 4.79 36.26
C ASP A 770 1.40 6.18 36.93
N PHE A 771 1.25 7.25 36.14
CA PHE A 771 1.45 8.63 36.61
C PHE A 771 0.61 8.97 37.85
N GLU A 772 -0.60 8.42 37.96
CA GLU A 772 -1.52 8.61 39.08
C GLU A 772 -0.97 8.08 40.41
N SER A 773 -0.03 7.12 40.36
CA SER A 773 0.62 6.54 41.53
C SER A 773 1.86 7.33 42.00
N HIS A 774 2.29 8.35 41.25
CA HIS A 774 3.46 9.16 41.55
C HIS A 774 3.06 10.52 42.15
N ASP A 775 3.61 10.88 43.31
CA ASP A 775 3.47 12.24 43.84
C ASP A 775 4.42 13.22 43.13
N LEU A 776 3.87 13.94 42.16
CA LEU A 776 4.58 14.96 41.38
C LEU A 776 4.44 16.38 41.98
N SER A 777 3.87 16.56 43.17
CA SER A 777 3.61 17.90 43.74
C SER A 777 4.87 18.76 43.85
N LYS A 778 6.01 18.12 44.12
CA LYS A 778 7.34 18.73 44.25
C LYS A 778 8.10 18.89 42.93
N LEU A 779 7.54 18.45 41.80
CA LEU A 779 8.13 18.65 40.48
C LEU A 779 8.26 20.14 40.19
N LYS A 780 9.48 20.57 39.83
CA LYS A 780 9.84 21.94 39.48
C LYS A 780 10.25 22.07 38.02
N ASP A 781 10.87 21.04 37.47
CA ASP A 781 11.30 21.01 36.07
C ASP A 781 11.58 19.58 35.61
N VAL A 782 12.01 19.43 34.36
CA VAL A 782 12.39 18.16 33.73
C VAL A 782 13.68 18.36 32.97
N ASN A 783 14.61 17.40 33.11
CA ASN A 783 15.80 17.31 32.29
C ASN A 783 15.61 16.31 31.16
N ILE A 784 15.87 16.74 29.91
CA ILE A 784 15.99 15.84 28.77
C ILE A 784 17.46 15.49 28.58
N SER A 785 17.75 14.21 28.46
CA SER A 785 19.07 13.69 28.12
C SER A 785 19.05 13.10 26.72
N LEU A 786 19.94 13.58 25.86
CA LEU A 786 20.11 13.12 24.49
C LEU A 786 21.50 12.49 24.35
N ASN A 787 21.54 11.29 23.78
CA ASN A 787 22.76 10.74 23.21
C ASN A 787 22.62 10.81 21.69
N LEU A 788 23.46 11.61 21.07
CA LEU A 788 23.38 11.95 19.65
C LEU A 788 24.60 11.43 18.91
N ASN A 789 24.41 11.10 17.65
CA ASN A 789 25.49 10.75 16.74
C ASN A 789 25.35 11.55 15.44
N SER A 790 26.47 11.90 14.83
CA SER A 790 26.48 12.37 13.45
C SER A 790 26.43 11.17 12.49
N ILE A 791 25.64 11.23 11.41
CA ILE A 791 25.45 10.17 10.39
C ILE A 791 26.74 9.68 9.70
N SER A 792 27.92 10.19 10.03
CA SER A 792 29.18 9.85 9.37
C SER A 792 29.70 8.41 9.58
N SER A 793 28.89 7.35 9.65
CA SER A 793 29.35 5.95 9.52
C SER A 793 28.27 4.90 9.17
N PRO A 794 28.69 3.70 8.72
CA PRO A 794 29.02 2.60 9.65
C PRO A 794 30.47 2.11 9.47
N TRP A 795 31.12 1.65 10.55
CA TRP A 795 32.10 0.57 10.44
C TRP A 795 32.06 -0.41 11.61
N ARG A 796 32.35 -1.65 11.23
CA ARG A 796 32.37 -2.93 11.93
C ARG A 796 32.92 -2.91 13.35
N ASN A 797 32.31 -3.72 14.20
CA ASN A 797 32.92 -4.17 15.44
C ASN A 797 34.14 -5.03 15.08
N SER A 798 35.33 -4.59 15.45
CA SER A 798 36.55 -5.39 15.37
C SER A 798 36.44 -6.54 16.37
N ASN A 799 35.89 -7.67 15.95
CA ASN A 799 36.11 -9.03 16.49
C ASN A 799 35.18 -10.03 15.78
N SER A 800 35.53 -10.47 14.57
CA SER A 800 35.08 -11.73 13.96
C SER A 800 35.91 -11.95 12.69
N PHE A 801 36.90 -12.85 12.79
CA PHE A 801 37.44 -13.60 11.67
C PHE A 801 36.59 -14.84 11.46
#